data_AF-A0A349WHV2-F1
#
_entry.id   AF-A0A349WHV2-F1
#
_cell.length_a   1.000
_cell.length_b   1.000
_cell.length_c   1.000
_cell.angle_alpha   90.00
_cell.angle_beta   90.00
_cell.angle_gamma   90.00
#
_symmetry.space_group_name_H-M   'P 1'
#
loop_
_entity.id
_entity.type
_entity.pdbx_description
1 polymer ?
#
loop_
_entity_poly.entity_id
_entity_poly.type
_entity_poly.pdbx_seq_one_letter_code
_entity_poly.pdbx_strand_id
1 'polypeptide(L)'
;MSSYSPDIIIQGATHNNLKGIDLSIRSGELTVITGLSGSGKSTLLFDVLHAEGQRRYVETFSPYVRQFLDALPRPKVENISNARPSIAVEQKNSIRNTRSTVGTMTELCDYFKVWFSEVASLFDPINGARIHAESTESITHQIISKYSDRTLVFGFLIEKPSHMDQAAFLSYLGQAGYTRIFSNLKYKRIDSIKKLNETDEKIFVVLDRVTISNSQKKRIIEAVNLAVDLGKGVGEIRCTKGSKIETIVSGLRSKENYRVFLPATPNMFSFNSPHGACPECKGFGKTISIDPRKVIPDESLSIFENAIKPFTGKVYGHCKEDLRDHCDKLNIDIHKPYRELTDQQKQFVWKGDEHYEDKSSLWYGVEKFFSWLEKKTYKMHVRVFLSKYRGYFLCETCNGTRMQQDTECWRWKNLTLSQLYSMTIDELLKTLPKMSKSSKNKRNIALTGIRTRLGYLQDVGLSYLSLDRPSKTLSGGETQRVNLTTCLGSALTDALFALDEPTIGLHEKDIGNLIGILRKLADAGNCVCVVEHDEQVIKAADKIVEIGPHPGDEGGRITFHGTIPELLRSKESVTGRWLRKKDNRIPKKARIEGSDINTNGFLKIKHASLHNLKNFSVDLPLGKFVGIAGVSGSGKSTLLNEIIFESLSKSPNSKTVLSEKPFES
;
A
#
# COMPACT_ATOMS: atom_id res chain seq x y z
N MET A 1 30.27 32.45 19.24
CA MET A 1 31.05 31.89 18.11
C MET A 1 30.21 30.76 17.53
N SER A 2 29.62 30.94 16.35
CA SER A 2 28.65 29.98 15.79
C SER A 2 29.32 28.67 15.42
N SER A 3 28.80 27.56 15.96
CA SER A 3 29.27 26.19 15.82
C SER A 3 28.93 25.58 14.45
N TYR A 4 29.36 26.20 13.35
CA TYR A 4 29.16 25.62 12.03
C TYR A 4 30.28 24.62 11.69
N SER A 5 29.89 23.45 11.20
CA SER A 5 30.81 22.44 10.66
C SER A 5 31.61 23.01 9.48
N PRO A 6 32.84 22.53 9.22
CA PRO A 6 33.66 23.05 8.13
C PRO A 6 33.02 22.85 6.75
N ASP A 7 33.26 23.82 5.85
CA ASP A 7 32.72 23.88 4.49
C ASP A 7 33.18 22.67 3.66
N ILE A 8 32.29 22.18 2.79
CA ILE A 8 32.63 21.23 1.72
C ILE A 8 33.37 22.01 0.64
N ILE A 9 34.61 21.64 0.32
CA ILE A 9 35.41 22.32 -0.70
C ILE A 9 35.69 21.35 -1.85
N ILE A 10 35.25 21.72 -3.04
CA ILE A 10 35.48 21.03 -4.30
C ILE A 10 36.61 21.77 -5.03
N GLN A 11 37.59 21.02 -5.52
CA GLN A 11 38.69 21.54 -6.33
C GLN A 11 38.83 20.72 -7.62
N GLY A 12 38.82 21.41 -8.77
CA GLY A 12 39.10 20.81 -10.08
C GLY A 12 38.11 19.75 -10.54
N ALA A 13 36.79 19.94 -10.34
CA ALA A 13 35.80 18.97 -10.82
C ALA A 13 35.69 18.97 -12.36
N THR A 14 35.93 17.81 -12.98
CA THR A 14 36.02 17.60 -14.45
C THR A 14 35.16 16.42 -14.95
N HIS A 15 34.23 15.94 -14.12
CA HIS A 15 33.34 14.84 -14.50
C HIS A 15 32.37 15.26 -15.61
N ASN A 16 32.09 14.37 -16.56
CA ASN A 16 31.35 14.65 -17.81
C ASN A 16 31.82 15.93 -18.52
N ASN A 17 30.97 16.96 -18.59
CA ASN A 17 31.24 18.22 -19.28
C ASN A 17 31.81 19.32 -18.37
N LEU A 18 32.04 19.06 -17.07
CA LEU A 18 32.58 20.06 -16.14
C LEU A 18 34.02 20.47 -16.51
N LYS A 19 34.35 21.75 -16.34
CA LYS A 19 35.61 22.37 -16.80
C LYS A 19 36.49 22.83 -15.63
N GLY A 20 36.79 21.94 -14.68
CA GLY A 20 37.65 22.25 -13.54
C GLY A 20 36.96 23.18 -12.54
N ILE A 21 35.78 22.77 -12.05
CA ILE A 21 35.00 23.58 -11.12
C ILE A 21 35.60 23.55 -9.71
N ASP A 22 35.82 24.74 -9.16
CA ASP A 22 36.11 24.98 -7.75
C ASP A 22 34.90 25.59 -7.04
N LEU A 23 34.49 25.02 -5.90
CA LEU A 23 33.29 25.47 -5.18
C LEU A 23 33.38 25.18 -3.67
N SER A 24 32.86 26.10 -2.86
CA SER A 24 32.70 25.92 -1.41
C SER A 24 31.22 25.93 -1.00
N ILE A 25 30.76 24.91 -0.28
CA ILE A 25 29.38 24.77 0.21
C ILE A 25 29.40 24.75 1.74
N ARG A 26 28.63 25.63 2.37
CA ARG A 26 28.58 25.73 3.84
C ARG A 26 27.45 24.89 4.43
N SER A 27 27.67 24.43 5.66
CA SER A 27 26.60 23.82 6.46
C SER A 27 25.64 24.89 6.99
N GLY A 28 24.36 24.55 7.08
CA GLY A 28 23.32 25.49 7.50
C GLY A 28 22.77 26.39 6.39
N GLU A 29 23.29 26.27 5.16
CA GLU A 29 22.87 27.08 4.01
C GLU A 29 22.02 26.27 3.01
N LEU A 30 21.00 26.92 2.45
CA LEU A 30 20.28 26.49 1.26
C LEU A 30 21.00 27.02 0.00
N THR A 31 21.70 26.12 -0.69
CA THR A 31 22.40 26.41 -1.95
C THR A 31 21.57 25.95 -3.14
N VAL A 32 21.25 26.86 -4.06
CA VAL A 32 20.54 26.54 -5.31
C VAL A 32 21.52 26.50 -6.49
N ILE A 33 21.54 25.38 -7.21
CA ILE A 33 22.30 25.20 -8.44
C ILE A 33 21.35 25.41 -9.62
N THR A 34 21.65 26.38 -10.48
CA THR A 34 20.78 26.76 -11.61
C THR A 34 21.58 26.91 -12.91
N GLY A 35 20.90 27.16 -14.04
CA GLY A 35 21.52 27.26 -15.36
C GLY A 35 20.79 26.45 -16.44
N LEU A 36 21.23 26.54 -17.70
CA LEU A 36 20.52 25.89 -18.81
C LEU A 36 20.47 24.36 -18.70
N SER A 37 19.48 23.73 -19.33
CA SER A 37 19.42 22.26 -19.41
C SER A 37 20.69 21.72 -20.08
N GLY A 38 21.29 20.67 -19.50
CA GLY A 38 22.57 20.12 -19.98
C GLY A 38 23.82 20.94 -19.65
N SER A 39 23.73 22.00 -18.84
CA SER A 39 24.92 22.80 -18.48
C SER A 39 25.89 22.12 -17.52
N GLY A 40 25.49 21.01 -16.86
CA GLY A 40 26.31 20.27 -15.90
C GLY A 40 25.80 20.31 -14.44
N LYS A 41 24.60 20.86 -14.18
CA LYS A 41 23.99 20.96 -12.83
C LYS A 41 23.89 19.62 -12.10
N SER A 42 23.21 18.66 -12.71
CA SER A 42 22.99 17.33 -12.13
C SER A 42 24.31 16.57 -12.02
N THR A 43 25.26 16.79 -12.94
CA THR A 43 26.60 16.21 -12.83
C THR A 43 27.37 16.74 -11.63
N LEU A 44 27.34 18.06 -11.38
CA LEU A 44 28.01 18.61 -10.20
C LEU A 44 27.36 18.09 -8.89
N LEU A 45 26.03 18.07 -8.82
CA LEU A 45 25.33 17.69 -7.60
C LEU A 45 25.33 16.18 -7.33
N PHE A 46 24.96 15.37 -8.33
CA PHE A 46 24.75 13.93 -8.16
C PHE A 46 26.01 13.13 -8.49
N ASP A 47 26.58 13.34 -9.67
CA ASP A 47 27.72 12.53 -10.13
C ASP A 47 29.03 12.88 -9.41
N VAL A 48 29.15 14.08 -8.83
CA VAL A 48 30.35 14.53 -8.10
C VAL A 48 30.10 14.58 -6.59
N LEU A 49 29.26 15.50 -6.12
CA LEU A 49 29.08 15.74 -4.68
C LEU A 49 28.41 14.57 -3.96
N HIS A 50 27.25 14.13 -4.46
CA HIS A 50 26.53 13.00 -3.86
C HIS A 50 27.35 11.70 -3.96
N ALA A 51 27.92 11.42 -5.13
CA ALA A 51 28.74 10.24 -5.36
C ALA A 51 29.93 10.16 -4.39
N GLU A 52 30.67 11.26 -4.21
CA GLU A 52 31.79 11.30 -3.28
C GLU A 52 31.33 11.16 -1.82
N GLY A 53 30.24 11.83 -1.45
CA GLY A 53 29.67 11.75 -0.10
C GLY A 53 29.21 10.34 0.28
N GLN A 54 28.51 9.67 -0.63
CA GLN A 54 28.10 8.27 -0.47
C GLN A 54 29.30 7.32 -0.45
N ARG A 55 30.27 7.50 -1.36
CA ARG A 55 31.48 6.67 -1.40
C ARG A 55 32.25 6.74 -0.08
N ARG A 56 32.49 7.94 0.45
CA ARG A 56 33.19 8.10 1.75
C ARG A 56 32.41 7.51 2.90
N TYR A 57 31.08 7.65 2.89
CA TYR A 57 30.24 7.02 3.89
C TYR A 57 30.35 5.49 3.84
N VAL A 58 30.26 4.87 2.65
CA VAL A 58 30.46 3.41 2.47
C VAL A 58 31.87 2.99 2.92
N GLU A 59 32.89 3.81 2.68
CA GLU A 59 34.26 3.57 3.14
C GLU A 59 34.44 3.64 4.67
N THR A 60 33.47 4.14 5.43
CA THR A 60 33.52 4.06 6.91
C THR A 60 33.12 2.69 7.45
N PHE A 61 32.40 1.88 6.67
CA PHE A 61 31.97 0.54 7.09
C PHE A 61 33.13 -0.46 7.08
N SER A 62 32.96 -1.59 7.77
CA SER A 62 33.96 -2.67 7.77
C SER A 62 34.14 -3.27 6.37
N PRO A 63 35.32 -3.82 6.04
CA PRO A 63 35.57 -4.44 4.74
C PRO A 63 34.55 -5.52 4.35
N TYR A 64 34.01 -6.26 5.33
CA TYR A 64 32.95 -7.26 5.12
C TYR A 64 31.64 -6.63 4.66
N VAL A 65 31.17 -5.58 5.35
CA VAL A 65 29.91 -4.90 4.99
C VAL A 65 30.01 -4.23 3.62
N ARG A 66 31.19 -3.69 3.27
CA ARG A 66 31.43 -3.10 1.94
C ARG A 66 31.22 -4.07 0.78
N GLN A 67 31.34 -5.38 0.98
CA GLN A 67 31.07 -6.37 -0.08
C GLN A 67 29.59 -6.42 -0.49
N PHE A 68 28.69 -5.95 0.38
CA PHE A 68 27.24 -5.97 0.16
C PHE A 68 26.66 -4.59 -0.17
N LEU A 69 27.49 -3.54 -0.17
CA LEU A 69 27.08 -2.19 -0.50
C LEU A 69 27.60 -1.82 -1.89
N ASP A 70 26.73 -1.23 -2.70
CA ASP A 70 27.13 -0.71 -4.00
C ASP A 70 28.11 0.47 -3.78
N ALA A 71 29.35 0.28 -4.21
CA ALA A 71 30.33 1.36 -4.24
C ALA A 71 30.09 2.22 -5.48
N LEU A 72 29.73 3.50 -5.27
CA LEU A 72 29.67 4.45 -6.38
C LEU A 72 31.07 4.69 -6.96
N PRO A 73 31.18 4.83 -8.29
CA PRO A 73 32.47 5.09 -8.93
C PRO A 73 33.06 6.41 -8.43
N ARG A 74 34.39 6.48 -8.35
CA ARG A 74 35.07 7.73 -7.99
C ARG A 74 34.77 8.81 -9.04
N PRO A 75 34.27 9.99 -8.64
CA PRO A 75 34.08 11.09 -9.57
C PRO A 75 35.44 11.60 -10.09
N LYS A 76 35.41 12.25 -11.26
CA LYS A 76 36.60 12.90 -11.83
C LYS A 76 36.73 14.29 -11.22
N VAL A 77 37.52 14.39 -10.15
CA VAL A 77 37.76 15.60 -9.37
C VAL A 77 39.17 15.52 -8.79
N GLU A 78 39.87 16.65 -8.71
CA GLU A 78 41.23 16.67 -8.13
C GLU A 78 41.18 16.42 -6.62
N ASN A 79 40.31 17.15 -5.91
CA ASN A 79 40.13 16.98 -4.48
C ASN A 79 38.74 17.43 -4.04
N ILE A 80 38.19 16.73 -3.04
CA ILE A 80 37.03 17.19 -2.29
C ILE A 80 37.38 17.07 -0.80
N SER A 81 37.36 18.17 -0.06
CA SER A 81 37.55 18.14 1.40
C SER A 81 36.20 18.23 2.12
N ASN A 82 36.14 17.64 3.33
CA ASN A 82 34.96 17.61 4.19
C ASN A 82 33.68 17.06 3.52
N ALA A 83 33.81 16.14 2.55
CA ALA A 83 32.63 15.52 1.94
C ALA A 83 31.77 14.80 3.01
N ARG A 84 30.49 15.14 3.03
CA ARG A 84 29.51 14.66 4.00
C ARG A 84 28.77 13.42 3.48
N PRO A 85 28.28 12.53 4.35
CA PRO A 85 27.28 11.55 3.96
C PRO A 85 26.13 12.27 3.24
N SER A 86 25.78 11.78 2.04
CA SER A 86 24.85 12.49 1.16
C SER A 86 23.57 11.71 0.93
N ILE A 87 22.44 12.38 0.92
CA ILE A 87 21.12 11.81 0.59
C ILE A 87 20.64 12.47 -0.69
N ALA A 88 20.43 11.68 -1.74
CA ALA A 88 19.87 12.14 -3.00
C ALA A 88 18.36 11.92 -3.06
N VAL A 89 17.64 12.95 -3.52
CA VAL A 89 16.20 12.92 -3.77
C VAL A 89 15.96 13.22 -5.25
N GLU A 90 16.14 12.18 -6.08
CA GLU A 90 15.97 12.21 -7.53
C GLU A 90 14.51 11.93 -7.98
N GLN A 91 14.20 12.27 -9.22
CA GLN A 91 12.87 12.03 -9.84
C GLN A 91 12.63 10.58 -10.26
N LYS A 92 13.67 9.72 -10.27
CA LYS A 92 13.53 8.33 -10.70
C LYS A 92 12.80 7.53 -9.62
N ASN A 93 11.69 6.89 -10.00
CA ASN A 93 11.02 5.87 -9.18
C ASN A 93 11.95 4.66 -9.01
N SER A 94 12.81 4.69 -7.98
CA SER A 94 13.74 3.62 -7.63
C SER A 94 13.00 2.36 -7.12
N ILE A 95 11.81 2.53 -6.53
CA ILE A 95 11.04 1.45 -5.92
C ILE A 95 10.04 0.86 -6.92
N ARG A 96 10.40 -0.27 -7.53
CA ARG A 96 9.51 -1.05 -8.42
C ARG A 96 8.70 -2.15 -7.71
N ASN A 97 8.86 -2.31 -6.39
CA ASN A 97 8.21 -3.38 -5.63
C ASN A 97 6.70 -3.13 -5.51
N THR A 98 5.90 -4.11 -5.93
CA THR A 98 4.42 -4.08 -5.87
C THR A 98 3.84 -4.11 -4.46
N ARG A 99 4.61 -4.52 -3.43
CA ARG A 99 4.18 -4.47 -2.03
C ARG A 99 4.31 -3.10 -1.37
N SER A 100 5.17 -2.23 -1.91
CA SER A 100 5.43 -0.92 -1.27
C SER A 100 4.25 0.03 -1.47
N THR A 101 3.94 0.80 -0.43
CA THR A 101 2.92 1.85 -0.40
C THR A 101 3.49 3.15 0.16
N VAL A 102 2.74 4.25 0.06
CA VAL A 102 3.07 5.52 0.72
C VAL A 102 3.33 5.31 2.21
N GLY A 103 2.49 4.52 2.89
CA GLY A 103 2.65 4.20 4.31
C GLY A 103 3.93 3.42 4.65
N THR A 104 4.42 2.55 3.77
CA THR A 104 5.70 1.86 4.01
C THR A 104 6.90 2.74 3.66
N MET A 105 6.82 3.57 2.62
CA MET A 105 7.90 4.49 2.23
C MET A 105 8.19 5.56 3.30
N THR A 106 7.15 5.96 4.03
CA THR A 106 7.21 6.97 5.09
C THR A 106 7.39 6.37 6.48
N GLU A 107 7.53 5.05 6.58
CA GLU A 107 7.56 4.27 7.82
C GLU A 107 6.29 4.40 8.69
N LEU A 108 5.27 5.12 8.23
CA LEU A 108 4.01 5.30 8.96
C LEU A 108 3.38 3.96 9.34
N CYS A 109 3.42 2.97 8.44
CA CYS A 109 2.91 1.63 8.73
C CYS A 109 3.58 0.99 9.94
N ASP A 110 4.86 1.27 10.22
CA ASP A 110 5.58 0.68 11.34
C ASP A 110 5.18 1.32 12.67
N TYR A 111 4.99 2.64 12.68
CA TYR A 111 4.41 3.32 13.83
C TYR A 111 2.96 2.89 14.07
N PHE A 112 2.16 2.74 13.02
CA PHE A 112 0.76 2.31 13.13
C PHE A 112 0.64 0.90 13.68
N LYS A 113 1.49 -0.06 13.28
CA LYS A 113 1.47 -1.43 13.83
C LYS A 113 1.68 -1.44 15.35
N VAL A 114 2.61 -0.61 15.84
CA VAL A 114 2.92 -0.49 17.28
C VAL A 114 1.80 0.25 18.02
N TRP A 115 1.28 1.34 17.45
CA TRP A 115 0.20 2.09 18.08
C TRP A 115 -1.10 1.30 18.10
N PHE A 116 -1.48 0.67 16.98
CA PHE A 116 -2.74 -0.04 16.84
C PHE A 116 -2.80 -1.30 17.71
N SER A 117 -1.67 -2.02 17.90
CA SER A 117 -1.62 -3.16 18.82
C SER A 117 -1.93 -2.80 20.27
N GLU A 118 -1.74 -1.53 20.64
CA GLU A 118 -1.94 -1.03 22.00
C GLU A 118 -3.35 -0.47 22.24
N VAL A 119 -4.02 0.03 21.20
CA VAL A 119 -5.30 0.75 21.33
C VAL A 119 -6.49 0.01 20.73
N ALA A 120 -6.25 -0.97 19.86
CA ALA A 120 -7.32 -1.73 19.22
C ALA A 120 -7.99 -2.69 20.21
N SER A 121 -9.26 -2.96 19.97
CA SER A 121 -10.05 -3.97 20.67
C SER A 121 -10.52 -5.03 19.69
N LEU A 122 -10.55 -6.27 20.14
CA LEU A 122 -11.03 -7.40 19.34
C LEU A 122 -12.55 -7.45 19.37
N PHE A 123 -13.16 -7.70 18.21
CA PHE A 123 -14.59 -7.89 18.05
C PHE A 123 -14.88 -9.25 17.41
N ASP A 124 -15.94 -9.90 17.87
CA ASP A 124 -16.40 -11.16 17.31
C ASP A 124 -17.02 -10.93 15.93
N PRO A 125 -16.59 -11.65 14.88
CA PRO A 125 -17.15 -11.49 13.54
C PRO A 125 -18.62 -11.94 13.42
N ILE A 126 -19.14 -12.77 14.34
CA ILE A 126 -20.51 -13.31 14.26
C ILE A 126 -21.53 -12.32 14.84
N ASN A 127 -21.31 -11.88 16.07
CA ASN A 127 -22.28 -11.05 16.80
C ASN A 127 -21.83 -9.58 17.00
N GLY A 128 -20.59 -9.24 16.61
CA GLY A 128 -20.04 -7.90 16.80
C GLY A 128 -19.73 -7.53 18.24
N ALA A 129 -19.81 -8.46 19.20
CA ALA A 129 -19.51 -8.23 20.59
C ALA A 129 -18.00 -8.07 20.82
N ARG A 130 -17.62 -7.28 21.81
CA ARG A 130 -16.22 -7.08 22.16
C ARG A 130 -15.67 -8.31 22.88
N ILE A 131 -14.54 -8.83 22.39
CA ILE A 131 -13.81 -9.94 23.01
C ILE A 131 -12.67 -9.36 23.84
N HIS A 132 -12.62 -9.76 25.10
CA HIS A 132 -11.52 -9.47 26.00
C HIS A 132 -10.75 -10.75 26.30
N ALA A 133 -9.46 -10.63 26.60
CA ALA A 133 -8.70 -11.74 27.11
C ALA A 133 -9.20 -12.05 28.52
N GLU A 134 -9.96 -13.13 28.66
CA GLU A 134 -10.54 -13.55 29.94
C GLU A 134 -9.54 -14.44 30.70
N SER A 135 -9.10 -13.98 31.88
CA SER A 135 -8.39 -14.83 32.85
C SER A 135 -9.38 -15.51 33.79
N THR A 136 -8.97 -16.62 34.41
CA THR A 136 -9.79 -17.32 35.41
C THR A 136 -10.22 -16.40 36.56
N GLU A 137 -9.39 -15.43 36.93
CA GLU A 137 -9.68 -14.43 37.94
C GLU A 137 -10.73 -13.42 37.48
N SER A 138 -10.61 -12.90 36.24
CA SER A 138 -11.60 -11.99 35.63
C SER A 138 -12.98 -12.65 35.58
N ILE A 139 -13.02 -13.89 35.06
CA ILE A 139 -14.23 -14.70 34.98
C ILE A 139 -14.84 -14.89 36.37
N THR A 140 -14.03 -15.25 37.37
CA THR A 140 -14.50 -15.45 38.74
C THR A 140 -15.08 -14.17 39.32
N HIS A 141 -14.43 -13.03 39.12
CA HIS A 141 -14.95 -11.73 39.53
C HIS A 141 -16.31 -11.40 38.89
N GLN A 142 -16.46 -11.66 37.59
CA GLN A 142 -17.74 -11.49 36.89
C GLN A 142 -18.83 -12.39 37.47
N ILE A 143 -18.53 -13.66 37.72
CA ILE A 143 -19.49 -14.64 38.29
C ILE A 143 -19.94 -14.21 39.68
N ILE A 144 -19.02 -13.81 40.56
CA ILE A 144 -19.34 -13.34 41.91
C ILE A 144 -20.24 -12.10 41.85
N SER A 145 -19.96 -11.17 40.93
CA SER A 145 -20.76 -9.96 40.79
C SER A 145 -22.19 -10.20 40.27
N LYS A 146 -22.39 -11.18 39.38
CA LYS A 146 -23.69 -11.45 38.74
C LYS A 146 -24.58 -12.42 39.51
N TYR A 147 -23.99 -13.38 40.21
CA TYR A 147 -24.72 -14.54 40.75
C TYR A 147 -24.53 -14.74 42.26
N SER A 148 -24.30 -13.67 43.02
CA SER A 148 -24.19 -13.74 44.49
C SER A 148 -25.32 -14.55 45.11
N ASP A 149 -24.96 -15.38 46.09
CA ASP A 149 -25.86 -16.23 46.89
C ASP A 149 -26.61 -17.33 46.12
N ARG A 150 -26.27 -17.56 44.84
CA ARG A 150 -26.80 -18.68 44.05
C ARG A 150 -25.86 -19.87 44.12
N THR A 151 -26.43 -21.08 44.11
CA THR A 151 -25.66 -22.32 43.99
C THR A 151 -25.56 -22.73 42.52
N LEU A 152 -24.34 -22.78 42.00
CA LEU A 152 -24.04 -23.06 40.60
C LEU A 152 -23.24 -24.35 40.47
N VAL A 153 -23.37 -25.00 39.31
CA VAL A 153 -22.65 -26.22 38.96
C VAL A 153 -21.68 -25.90 37.84
N PHE A 154 -20.40 -26.16 38.09
CA PHE A 154 -19.30 -25.97 37.14
C PHE A 154 -18.96 -27.28 36.46
N GLY A 155 -18.64 -27.22 35.17
CA GLY A 155 -18.28 -28.39 34.40
C GLY A 155 -17.85 -28.04 32.98
N PHE A 156 -17.62 -29.08 32.19
CA PHE A 156 -17.23 -28.97 30.80
C PHE A 156 -18.03 -29.95 29.95
N LEU A 157 -18.10 -29.66 28.64
CA LEU A 157 -18.71 -30.57 27.67
C LEU A 157 -17.64 -31.48 27.08
N ILE A 158 -17.96 -32.78 27.01
CA ILE A 158 -17.14 -33.78 26.33
C ILE A 158 -17.98 -34.50 25.27
N GLU A 159 -17.38 -34.71 24.12
CA GLU A 159 -17.97 -35.49 23.02
C GLU A 159 -17.50 -36.94 23.12
N LYS A 160 -18.43 -37.88 22.90
CA LYS A 160 -18.09 -39.30 22.85
C LYS A 160 -17.36 -39.59 21.53
N PRO A 161 -16.16 -40.20 21.55
CA PRO A 161 -15.50 -40.62 20.32
C PRO A 161 -16.33 -41.66 19.56
N SER A 162 -16.35 -41.59 18.23
CA SER A 162 -17.15 -42.47 17.37
C SER A 162 -16.75 -43.95 17.49
N HIS A 163 -15.47 -44.21 17.77
CA HIS A 163 -14.87 -45.55 17.87
C HIS A 163 -15.03 -46.22 19.25
N MET A 164 -15.59 -45.52 20.23
CA MET A 164 -15.69 -46.01 21.61
C MET A 164 -17.13 -46.31 21.99
N ASP A 165 -17.38 -47.50 22.55
CA ASP A 165 -18.69 -47.86 23.07
C ASP A 165 -19.11 -47.00 24.27
N GLN A 166 -20.42 -46.80 24.44
CA GLN A 166 -20.97 -45.95 25.51
C GLN A 166 -20.52 -46.41 26.91
N ALA A 167 -20.49 -47.72 27.15
CA ALA A 167 -20.07 -48.29 28.43
C ALA A 167 -18.57 -48.07 28.70
N ALA A 168 -17.73 -48.21 27.66
CA ALA A 168 -16.30 -47.94 27.74
C ALA A 168 -16.02 -46.46 28.02
N PHE A 169 -16.78 -45.55 27.39
CA PHE A 169 -16.67 -44.11 27.61
C PHE A 169 -17.06 -43.69 29.04
N LEU A 170 -18.16 -44.24 29.58
CA LEU A 170 -18.56 -43.98 30.97
C LEU A 170 -17.55 -44.54 31.97
N SER A 171 -17.03 -45.75 31.73
CA SER A 171 -15.97 -46.35 32.54
C SER A 171 -14.69 -45.50 32.54
N TYR A 172 -14.29 -44.97 31.38
CA TYR A 172 -13.17 -44.05 31.24
C TYR A 172 -13.37 -42.78 32.08
N LEU A 173 -14.55 -42.15 32.03
CA LEU A 173 -14.87 -40.98 32.86
C LEU A 173 -14.80 -41.31 34.37
N GLY A 174 -15.27 -42.49 34.77
CA GLY A 174 -15.17 -42.97 36.15
C GLY A 174 -13.71 -43.18 36.59
N GLN A 175 -12.89 -43.83 35.76
CA GLN A 175 -11.46 -44.04 36.01
C GLN A 175 -10.67 -42.73 36.07
N ALA A 176 -11.08 -41.72 35.29
CA ALA A 176 -10.53 -40.38 35.35
C ALA A 176 -10.94 -39.60 36.62
N GLY A 177 -11.80 -40.17 37.48
CA GLY A 177 -12.19 -39.61 38.77
C GLY A 177 -13.47 -38.76 38.74
N TYR A 178 -14.18 -38.69 37.61
CA TYR A 178 -15.46 -37.99 37.54
C TYR A 178 -16.57 -38.85 38.14
N THR A 179 -17.44 -38.24 38.95
CA THR A 179 -18.52 -38.98 39.65
C THR A 179 -19.91 -38.70 39.11
N ARG A 180 -20.13 -37.53 38.49
CA ARG A 180 -21.45 -37.07 38.08
C ARG A 180 -21.44 -36.48 36.68
N ILE A 181 -22.48 -36.81 35.91
CA ILE A 181 -22.76 -36.21 34.61
C ILE A 181 -24.20 -35.72 34.56
N PHE A 182 -24.50 -34.79 33.66
CA PHE A 182 -25.86 -34.37 33.36
C PHE A 182 -26.38 -35.12 32.14
N SER A 183 -27.43 -35.93 32.33
CA SER A 183 -28.06 -36.74 31.28
C SER A 183 -29.55 -36.92 31.59
N ASN A 184 -30.41 -36.90 30.56
CA ASN A 184 -31.88 -36.96 30.68
C ASN A 184 -32.45 -35.88 31.63
N LEU A 185 -32.00 -34.63 31.47
CA LEU A 185 -32.45 -33.47 32.24
C LEU A 185 -32.22 -33.58 33.77
N LYS A 186 -31.39 -34.53 34.24
CA LYS A 186 -31.04 -34.70 35.66
C LYS A 186 -29.55 -34.98 35.85
N TYR A 187 -29.02 -34.57 37.00
CA TYR A 187 -27.67 -34.96 37.43
C TYR A 187 -27.68 -36.39 37.95
N LYS A 188 -26.92 -37.29 37.33
CA LYS A 188 -26.82 -38.71 37.69
C LYS A 188 -25.37 -39.08 38.01
N ARG A 189 -25.19 -40.07 38.89
CA ARG A 189 -23.86 -40.68 39.11
C ARG A 189 -23.51 -41.58 37.94
N ILE A 190 -22.25 -41.58 37.53
CA ILE A 190 -21.79 -42.37 36.37
C ILE A 190 -22.10 -43.86 36.55
N ASP A 191 -21.88 -44.41 37.74
CA ASP A 191 -22.16 -45.82 38.08
C ASP A 191 -23.64 -46.23 37.94
N SER A 192 -24.55 -45.26 37.99
CA SER A 192 -26.00 -45.51 37.91
C SER A 192 -26.54 -45.53 36.47
N ILE A 193 -25.69 -45.26 35.47
CA ILE A 193 -26.10 -45.06 34.08
C ILE A 193 -25.78 -46.32 33.26
N LYS A 194 -26.82 -47.04 32.83
CA LYS A 194 -26.69 -48.25 32.01
C LYS A 194 -26.65 -47.99 30.50
N LYS A 195 -27.23 -46.88 30.04
CA LYS A 195 -27.27 -46.46 28.63
C LYS A 195 -27.37 -44.94 28.53
N LEU A 196 -26.63 -44.34 27.60
CA LEU A 196 -26.78 -42.92 27.24
C LEU A 196 -27.86 -42.80 26.15
N ASN A 197 -28.66 -41.74 26.18
CA ASN A 197 -29.61 -41.46 25.10
C ASN A 197 -28.84 -41.13 23.81
N GLU A 198 -29.30 -41.65 22.67
CA GLU A 198 -28.67 -41.46 21.34
C GLU A 198 -28.67 -39.99 20.88
N THR A 199 -29.49 -39.14 21.48
CA THR A 199 -29.62 -37.71 21.14
C THR A 199 -28.57 -36.80 21.81
N ASP A 200 -27.82 -37.28 22.80
CA ASP A 200 -26.84 -36.47 23.53
C ASP A 200 -25.44 -36.66 22.91
N GLU A 201 -25.14 -35.97 21.81
CA GLU A 201 -23.79 -35.96 21.20
C GLU A 201 -22.72 -35.41 22.15
N LYS A 202 -23.11 -34.50 23.06
CA LYS A 202 -22.23 -33.84 24.04
C LYS A 202 -22.75 -34.05 25.45
N ILE A 203 -21.89 -34.52 26.33
CA ILE A 203 -22.22 -34.80 27.74
C ILE A 203 -21.57 -33.74 28.63
N PHE A 204 -22.33 -33.18 29.56
CA PHE A 204 -21.82 -32.23 30.55
C PHE A 204 -21.33 -33.00 31.79
N VAL A 205 -20.02 -32.94 32.05
CA VAL A 205 -19.37 -33.55 33.22
C VAL A 205 -19.35 -32.54 34.35
N VAL A 206 -19.83 -32.92 35.53
CA VAL A 206 -19.86 -32.06 36.71
C VAL A 206 -18.53 -32.13 37.44
N LEU A 207 -17.90 -30.98 37.66
CA LEU A 207 -16.65 -30.86 38.41
C LEU A 207 -16.90 -30.45 39.86
N ASP A 208 -17.57 -29.32 40.07
CA ASP A 208 -17.87 -28.81 41.41
C ASP A 208 -19.24 -28.15 41.47
N ARG A 209 -19.84 -28.14 42.67
CA ARG A 209 -21.09 -27.45 42.99
C ARG A 209 -20.80 -26.49 44.13
N VAL A 210 -20.83 -25.20 43.84
CA VAL A 210 -20.37 -24.14 44.75
C VAL A 210 -21.46 -23.09 44.92
N THR A 211 -21.63 -22.60 46.15
CA THR A 211 -22.49 -21.45 46.44
C THR A 211 -21.66 -20.18 46.26
N ILE A 212 -22.07 -19.34 45.32
CA ILE A 212 -21.30 -18.17 44.91
C ILE A 212 -21.29 -17.14 46.04
N SER A 213 -20.13 -16.94 46.65
CA SER A 213 -19.88 -15.92 47.66
C SER A 213 -18.43 -15.48 47.62
N ASN A 214 -18.15 -14.27 48.10
CA ASN A 214 -16.78 -13.74 48.10
C ASN A 214 -15.85 -14.55 49.04
N SER A 215 -16.39 -15.19 50.08
CA SER A 215 -15.64 -16.05 51.00
C SER A 215 -15.07 -17.31 50.32
N GLN A 216 -15.75 -17.83 49.28
CA GLN A 216 -15.35 -19.03 48.56
C GLN A 216 -14.57 -18.73 47.26
N LYS A 217 -14.06 -17.51 47.10
CA LYS A 217 -13.38 -17.05 45.88
C LYS A 217 -12.31 -18.03 45.37
N LYS A 218 -11.43 -18.55 46.26
CA LYS A 218 -10.37 -19.50 45.87
C LYS A 218 -10.93 -20.78 45.24
N ARG A 219 -11.98 -21.34 45.83
CA ARG A 219 -12.66 -22.55 45.33
C ARG A 219 -13.34 -22.29 43.98
N ILE A 220 -13.92 -21.10 43.78
CA ILE A 220 -14.51 -20.74 42.49
C ILE A 220 -13.43 -20.62 41.40
N ILE A 221 -12.27 -20.02 41.71
CA ILE A 221 -11.13 -19.94 40.77
C ILE A 221 -10.68 -21.34 40.37
N GLU A 222 -10.51 -22.26 41.33
CA GLU A 222 -10.14 -23.65 41.06
C GLU A 222 -11.17 -24.37 40.18
N ALA A 223 -12.46 -24.23 40.51
CA ALA A 223 -13.54 -24.84 39.73
C ALA A 223 -13.61 -24.29 38.29
N VAL A 224 -13.42 -22.98 38.11
CA VAL A 224 -13.37 -22.33 36.80
C VAL A 224 -12.13 -22.80 36.02
N ASN A 225 -10.96 -22.84 36.66
CA ASN A 225 -9.72 -23.28 36.02
C ASN A 225 -9.84 -24.72 35.53
N LEU A 226 -10.31 -25.64 36.38
CA LEU A 226 -10.53 -27.03 36.01
C LEU A 226 -11.55 -27.19 34.87
N ALA A 227 -12.67 -26.44 34.92
CA ALA A 227 -13.68 -26.48 33.87
C ALA A 227 -13.14 -26.04 32.51
N VAL A 228 -12.34 -24.97 32.51
CA VAL A 228 -11.71 -24.45 31.31
C VAL A 228 -10.61 -25.39 30.80
N ASP A 229 -9.69 -25.83 31.65
CA ASP A 229 -8.55 -26.66 31.26
C ASP A 229 -9.01 -28.00 30.66
N LEU A 230 -9.93 -28.70 31.33
CA LEU A 230 -10.48 -29.98 30.87
C LEU A 230 -11.39 -29.80 29.65
N GLY A 231 -12.08 -28.66 29.55
CA GLY A 231 -12.90 -28.28 28.40
C GLY A 231 -12.11 -27.65 27.24
N LYS A 232 -10.78 -27.77 27.21
CA LYS A 232 -9.90 -27.21 26.16
C LYS A 232 -10.12 -25.70 25.91
N GLY A 233 -10.30 -24.96 26.99
CA GLY A 233 -10.52 -23.51 27.02
C GLY A 233 -11.99 -23.07 27.11
N VAL A 234 -12.94 -24.00 27.26
CA VAL A 234 -14.38 -23.72 27.37
C VAL A 234 -14.99 -24.48 28.54
N GLY A 235 -15.59 -23.76 29.49
CA GLY A 235 -16.39 -24.32 30.57
C GLY A 235 -17.86 -23.94 30.43
N GLU A 236 -18.75 -24.65 31.12
CA GLU A 236 -20.16 -24.26 31.24
C GLU A 236 -20.57 -24.16 32.72
N ILE A 237 -21.41 -23.16 33.00
CA ILE A 237 -22.08 -22.98 34.28
C ILE A 237 -23.55 -23.35 34.11
N ARG A 238 -24.04 -24.25 34.95
CA ARG A 238 -25.45 -24.69 34.95
C ARG A 238 -26.09 -24.46 36.31
N CYS A 239 -27.41 -24.28 36.32
CA CYS A 239 -28.18 -24.22 37.55
C CYS A 239 -28.33 -25.62 38.17
N THR A 240 -28.81 -25.70 39.42
CA THR A 240 -29.11 -26.98 40.08
C THR A 240 -30.20 -27.81 39.38
N LYS A 241 -31.04 -27.18 38.55
CA LYS A 241 -32.05 -27.85 37.70
C LYS A 241 -31.51 -28.29 36.33
N GLY A 242 -30.26 -27.97 35.99
CA GLY A 242 -29.61 -28.40 34.76
C GLY A 242 -29.65 -27.43 33.58
N SER A 243 -30.39 -26.31 33.67
CA SER A 243 -30.38 -25.29 32.61
C SER A 243 -29.03 -24.57 32.56
N LYS A 244 -28.53 -24.35 31.34
CA LYS A 244 -27.31 -23.58 31.07
C LYS A 244 -27.54 -22.11 31.42
N ILE A 245 -26.62 -21.55 32.22
CA ILE A 245 -26.66 -20.16 32.65
C ILE A 245 -25.69 -19.33 31.82
N GLU A 246 -24.42 -19.73 31.77
CA GLU A 246 -23.37 -18.97 31.08
C GLU A 246 -22.29 -19.95 30.57
N THR A 247 -21.72 -19.63 29.40
CA THR A 247 -20.51 -20.29 28.90
C THR A 247 -19.30 -19.50 29.39
N ILE A 248 -18.34 -20.20 29.98
CA ILE A 248 -17.03 -19.66 30.35
C ILE A 248 -16.06 -19.93 29.22
N VAL A 249 -15.29 -18.92 28.83
CA VAL A 249 -14.20 -19.07 27.86
C VAL A 249 -12.95 -18.42 28.41
N SER A 250 -11.78 -19.02 28.16
CA SER A 250 -10.50 -18.46 28.56
C SER A 250 -9.73 -17.85 27.39
N GLY A 251 -8.96 -16.80 27.69
CA GLY A 251 -8.14 -16.10 26.70
C GLY A 251 -8.99 -15.29 25.72
N LEU A 252 -8.45 -15.08 24.51
CA LEU A 252 -9.15 -14.37 23.43
C LEU A 252 -9.98 -15.37 22.62
N ARG A 253 -11.22 -15.62 23.05
CA ARG A 253 -12.08 -16.62 22.43
C ARG A 253 -13.51 -16.10 22.25
N SER A 254 -14.13 -16.45 21.12
CA SER A 254 -15.56 -16.21 20.88
C SER A 254 -16.43 -17.04 21.83
N LYS A 255 -17.49 -16.44 22.37
CA LYS A 255 -18.50 -17.17 23.19
C LYS A 255 -19.51 -17.95 22.34
N GLU A 256 -19.60 -17.67 21.03
CA GLU A 256 -20.58 -18.26 20.13
C GLU A 256 -20.07 -19.57 19.51
N ASN A 257 -18.88 -19.52 18.88
CA ASN A 257 -18.30 -20.66 18.15
C ASN A 257 -17.01 -21.20 18.78
N TYR A 258 -16.61 -20.66 19.94
CA TYR A 258 -15.40 -21.05 20.67
C TYR A 258 -14.10 -20.89 19.88
N ARG A 259 -14.10 -20.12 18.79
CA ARG A 259 -12.91 -19.82 17.99
C ARG A 259 -11.91 -19.01 18.81
N VAL A 260 -10.64 -19.41 18.78
CA VAL A 260 -9.52 -18.72 19.44
C VAL A 260 -8.92 -17.68 18.50
N PHE A 261 -8.58 -16.53 19.05
CA PHE A 261 -7.91 -15.43 18.37
C PHE A 261 -6.50 -15.21 18.93
N LEU A 262 -5.61 -14.71 18.08
CA LEU A 262 -4.26 -14.35 18.46
C LEU A 262 -4.23 -12.97 19.14
N PRO A 263 -3.30 -12.74 20.09
CA PRO A 263 -3.14 -11.44 20.71
C PRO A 263 -2.69 -10.36 19.72
N ALA A 264 -3.06 -9.11 20.02
CA ALA A 264 -2.61 -7.94 19.30
C ALA A 264 -1.08 -7.81 19.36
N THR A 265 -0.41 -8.13 18.25
CA THR A 265 1.04 -7.93 18.08
C THR A 265 1.31 -7.09 16.84
N PRO A 266 2.40 -6.30 16.78
CA PRO A 266 2.73 -5.51 15.60
C PRO A 266 2.80 -6.33 14.30
N ASN A 267 3.25 -7.59 14.39
CA ASN A 267 3.34 -8.50 13.25
C ASN A 267 1.98 -8.92 12.69
N MET A 268 0.93 -8.96 13.52
CA MET A 268 -0.44 -9.21 13.07
C MET A 268 -0.99 -8.01 12.27
N PHE A 269 -0.52 -6.80 12.55
CA PHE A 269 -0.94 -5.59 11.86
C PHE A 269 -0.09 -5.25 10.62
N SER A 270 0.66 -6.22 10.10
CA SER A 270 1.60 -6.05 9.00
C SER A 270 1.27 -6.97 7.83
N PHE A 271 0.92 -6.39 6.68
CA PHE A 271 0.75 -7.15 5.43
C PHE A 271 2.06 -7.68 4.84
N ASN A 272 3.22 -7.31 5.40
CA ASN A 272 4.53 -7.88 5.04
C ASN A 272 4.88 -9.12 5.89
N SER A 273 4.12 -9.37 6.96
CA SER A 273 4.29 -10.52 7.84
C SER A 273 3.27 -11.60 7.49
N PRO A 274 3.63 -12.89 7.47
CA PRO A 274 2.66 -13.97 7.24
C PRO A 274 1.55 -14.00 8.30
N HIS A 275 1.79 -13.46 9.49
CA HIS A 275 0.79 -13.36 10.56
C HIS A 275 -0.25 -12.25 10.36
N GLY A 276 -0.03 -11.30 9.45
CA GLY A 276 -0.99 -10.21 9.18
C GLY A 276 -1.44 -10.18 7.72
N ALA A 277 -0.62 -10.71 6.82
CA ALA A 277 -0.91 -10.76 5.40
C ALA A 277 -2.09 -11.68 5.08
N CYS A 278 -2.94 -11.24 4.15
CA CYS A 278 -3.92 -12.10 3.52
C CYS A 278 -3.22 -13.35 2.93
N PRO A 279 -3.69 -14.58 3.22
CA PRO A 279 -3.04 -15.81 2.77
C PRO A 279 -3.08 -15.98 1.25
N GLU A 280 -4.18 -15.55 0.61
CA GLU A 280 -4.40 -15.69 -0.83
C GLU A 280 -3.45 -14.80 -1.65
N CYS A 281 -3.52 -13.49 -1.41
CA CYS A 281 -2.66 -12.54 -2.11
C CYS A 281 -1.30 -12.33 -1.44
N LYS A 282 -0.98 -13.03 -0.34
CA LYS A 282 0.28 -12.89 0.42
C LYS A 282 0.66 -11.43 0.69
N GLY A 283 -0.32 -10.60 1.03
CA GLY A 283 -0.12 -9.18 1.33
C GLY A 283 0.07 -8.25 0.13
N PHE A 284 -0.09 -8.72 -1.11
CA PHE A 284 -0.03 -7.85 -2.30
C PHE A 284 -1.34 -7.08 -2.55
N GLY A 285 -2.47 -7.53 -2.00
CA GLY A 285 -3.81 -6.98 -2.24
C GLY A 285 -4.39 -7.26 -3.63
N LYS A 286 -3.57 -7.83 -4.52
CA LYS A 286 -3.96 -8.23 -5.87
C LYS A 286 -3.54 -9.67 -6.12
N THR A 287 -4.39 -10.39 -6.84
CA THR A 287 -4.09 -11.73 -7.36
C THR A 287 -3.76 -11.61 -8.84
N ILE A 288 -2.91 -12.53 -9.31
CA ILE A 288 -2.57 -12.63 -10.72
C ILE A 288 -3.45 -13.73 -11.29
N SER A 289 -4.30 -13.38 -12.24
CA SER A 289 -5.12 -14.35 -12.98
C SER A 289 -5.12 -14.00 -14.46
N ILE A 290 -5.74 -14.86 -15.28
CA ILE A 290 -5.87 -14.62 -16.72
C ILE A 290 -6.83 -13.44 -16.94
N ASP A 291 -6.42 -12.51 -17.80
CA ASP A 291 -7.21 -11.36 -18.18
C ASP A 291 -8.00 -11.67 -19.46
N PRO A 292 -9.34 -11.81 -19.40
CA PRO A 292 -10.15 -12.11 -20.57
C PRO A 292 -9.95 -11.11 -21.71
N ARG A 293 -9.70 -9.84 -21.39
CA ARG A 293 -9.48 -8.78 -22.38
C ARG A 293 -8.16 -8.92 -23.14
N LYS A 294 -7.17 -9.62 -22.56
CA LYS A 294 -5.91 -9.93 -23.27
C LYS A 294 -6.01 -11.20 -24.08
N VAL A 295 -6.89 -12.10 -23.67
CA VAL A 295 -7.18 -13.34 -24.39
C VAL A 295 -8.02 -13.07 -25.63
N ILE A 296 -9.04 -12.20 -25.49
CA ILE A 296 -9.94 -11.77 -26.56
C ILE A 296 -9.90 -10.23 -26.60
N PRO A 297 -8.88 -9.64 -27.27
CA PRO A 297 -8.70 -8.20 -27.29
C PRO A 297 -9.70 -7.47 -28.20
N ASP A 298 -10.16 -8.16 -29.25
CA ASP A 298 -11.10 -7.62 -30.22
C ASP A 298 -12.29 -8.57 -30.34
N GLU A 299 -13.42 -8.18 -29.76
CA GLU A 299 -14.66 -8.95 -29.79
C GLU A 299 -15.43 -8.80 -31.12
N SER A 300 -14.97 -7.94 -32.04
CA SER A 300 -15.56 -7.81 -33.38
C SER A 300 -15.14 -8.93 -34.32
N LEU A 301 -14.03 -9.62 -34.01
CA LEU A 301 -13.56 -10.77 -34.76
C LEU A 301 -14.35 -12.03 -34.38
N SER A 302 -14.51 -12.93 -35.34
CA SER A 302 -15.07 -14.27 -35.12
C SER A 302 -14.04 -15.27 -34.58
N ILE A 303 -14.50 -16.44 -34.13
CA ILE A 303 -13.60 -17.52 -33.69
C ILE A 303 -12.70 -17.97 -34.85
N PHE A 304 -13.25 -18.02 -36.07
CA PHE A 304 -12.51 -18.34 -37.28
C PHE A 304 -11.41 -17.31 -37.58
N GLU A 305 -11.72 -16.01 -37.42
CA GLU A 305 -10.82 -14.87 -37.65
C GLU A 305 -9.86 -14.58 -36.49
N ASN A 306 -9.63 -15.57 -35.61
CA ASN A 306 -8.63 -15.50 -34.55
C ASN A 306 -8.97 -14.54 -33.39
N ALA A 307 -10.24 -14.42 -33.01
CA ALA A 307 -10.66 -13.68 -31.81
C ALA A 307 -9.92 -14.14 -30.53
N ILE A 308 -9.62 -15.44 -30.38
CA ILE A 308 -8.92 -16.01 -29.22
C ILE A 308 -7.41 -15.99 -29.47
N LYS A 309 -6.74 -14.93 -29.00
CA LYS A 309 -5.33 -14.65 -29.28
C LYS A 309 -4.33 -15.75 -28.87
N PRO A 310 -4.51 -16.47 -27.75
CA PRO A 310 -3.62 -17.59 -27.39
C PRO A 310 -3.53 -18.70 -28.43
N PHE A 311 -4.56 -18.90 -29.26
CA PHE A 311 -4.68 -20.01 -30.20
C PHE A 311 -4.27 -19.66 -31.64
N THR A 312 -3.63 -18.51 -31.86
CA THR A 312 -3.33 -18.01 -33.22
C THR A 312 -1.91 -18.32 -33.68
N GLY A 313 -1.11 -19.02 -32.87
CA GLY A 313 0.32 -19.28 -33.10
C GLY A 313 0.64 -20.75 -33.37
N LYS A 314 1.87 -21.02 -33.81
CA LYS A 314 2.33 -22.38 -34.18
C LYS A 314 2.28 -23.41 -33.03
N VAL A 315 2.36 -22.94 -31.78
CA VAL A 315 2.44 -23.83 -30.60
C VAL A 315 1.08 -24.32 -30.14
N TYR A 316 0.08 -23.44 -30.09
CA TYR A 316 -1.27 -23.73 -29.58
C TYR A 316 -2.35 -23.53 -30.65
N GLY A 317 -1.97 -23.53 -31.92
CA GLY A 317 -2.91 -23.40 -33.05
C GLY A 317 -3.92 -24.54 -33.13
N HIS A 318 -3.50 -25.76 -32.77
CA HIS A 318 -4.36 -26.94 -32.72
C HIS A 318 -5.56 -26.74 -31.76
N CYS A 319 -5.41 -25.97 -30.68
CA CYS A 319 -6.52 -25.67 -29.76
C CYS A 319 -7.67 -24.91 -30.44
N LYS A 320 -7.38 -24.16 -31.51
CA LYS A 320 -8.43 -23.51 -32.32
C LYS A 320 -9.20 -24.55 -33.13
N GLU A 321 -8.51 -25.54 -33.70
CA GLU A 321 -9.13 -26.62 -34.46
C GLU A 321 -10.02 -27.46 -33.53
N ASP A 322 -9.52 -27.82 -32.35
CA ASP A 322 -10.30 -28.48 -31.31
C ASP A 322 -11.58 -27.70 -30.98
N LEU A 323 -11.48 -26.38 -30.74
CA LEU A 323 -12.66 -25.56 -30.44
C LEU A 323 -13.67 -25.56 -31.59
N ARG A 324 -13.19 -25.49 -32.84
CA ARG A 324 -14.06 -25.50 -34.02
C ARG A 324 -14.86 -26.80 -34.12
N ASP A 325 -14.19 -27.94 -33.97
CA ASP A 325 -14.85 -29.26 -34.05
C ASP A 325 -15.96 -29.42 -32.99
N HIS A 326 -15.80 -28.79 -31.82
CA HIS A 326 -16.80 -28.83 -30.75
C HIS A 326 -17.91 -27.79 -30.94
N CYS A 327 -17.58 -26.61 -31.50
CA CYS A 327 -18.58 -25.62 -31.91
C CYS A 327 -19.53 -26.17 -32.98
N ASP A 328 -19.00 -26.92 -33.95
CA ASP A 328 -19.79 -27.55 -35.02
C ASP A 328 -20.81 -28.56 -34.46
N LYS A 329 -20.43 -29.33 -33.43
CA LYS A 329 -21.35 -30.28 -32.75
C LYS A 329 -22.51 -29.60 -32.00
N LEU A 330 -22.31 -28.36 -31.56
CA LEU A 330 -23.29 -27.59 -30.77
C LEU A 330 -24.00 -26.50 -31.60
N ASN A 331 -23.86 -26.51 -32.93
CA ASN A 331 -24.40 -25.50 -33.84
C ASN A 331 -24.03 -24.05 -33.45
N ILE A 332 -22.80 -23.83 -32.97
CA ILE A 332 -22.27 -22.49 -32.70
C ILE A 332 -21.61 -21.96 -33.98
N ASP A 333 -22.13 -20.86 -34.54
CA ASP A 333 -21.56 -20.24 -35.74
C ASP A 333 -20.18 -19.61 -35.44
N ILE A 334 -19.14 -20.22 -36.00
CA ILE A 334 -17.74 -19.82 -35.83
C ILE A 334 -17.33 -18.59 -36.65
N HIS A 335 -18.15 -18.19 -37.63
CA HIS A 335 -17.94 -16.99 -38.46
C HIS A 335 -18.62 -15.75 -37.90
N LYS A 336 -19.50 -15.93 -36.92
CA LYS A 336 -20.15 -14.82 -36.23
C LYS A 336 -19.13 -14.07 -35.34
N PRO A 337 -19.16 -12.72 -35.32
CA PRO A 337 -18.37 -11.93 -34.38
C PRO A 337 -18.56 -12.38 -32.93
N TYR A 338 -17.47 -12.46 -32.14
CA TYR A 338 -17.52 -12.97 -30.77
C TYR A 338 -18.51 -12.21 -29.87
N ARG A 339 -18.60 -10.89 -30.04
CA ARG A 339 -19.54 -10.03 -29.29
C ARG A 339 -21.00 -10.44 -29.47
N GLU A 340 -21.35 -11.01 -30.63
CA GLU A 340 -22.73 -11.38 -31.02
C GLU A 340 -23.11 -12.81 -30.65
N LEU A 341 -22.18 -13.57 -30.08
CA LEU A 341 -22.46 -14.86 -29.45
C LEU A 341 -23.31 -14.65 -28.19
N THR A 342 -24.18 -15.62 -27.88
CA THR A 342 -24.98 -15.59 -26.64
C THR A 342 -24.08 -15.82 -25.43
N ASP A 343 -24.52 -15.39 -24.23
CA ASP A 343 -23.73 -15.56 -23.02
C ASP A 343 -23.44 -17.05 -22.71
N GLN A 344 -24.37 -17.94 -23.05
CA GLN A 344 -24.17 -19.40 -22.97
C GLN A 344 -23.06 -19.88 -23.91
N GLN A 345 -23.03 -19.40 -25.16
CA GLN A 345 -21.99 -19.72 -26.14
C GLN A 345 -20.62 -19.17 -25.69
N LYS A 346 -20.58 -17.94 -25.17
CA LYS A 346 -19.35 -17.35 -24.61
C LYS A 346 -18.85 -18.16 -23.41
N GLN A 347 -19.75 -18.58 -22.52
CA GLN A 347 -19.42 -19.41 -21.37
C GLN A 347 -18.91 -20.79 -21.80
N PHE A 348 -19.50 -21.40 -22.83
CA PHE A 348 -18.99 -22.65 -23.42
C PHE A 348 -17.56 -22.49 -23.95
N VAL A 349 -17.28 -21.44 -24.71
CA VAL A 349 -15.92 -21.15 -25.19
C VAL A 349 -14.93 -20.98 -24.02
N TRP A 350 -15.34 -20.25 -22.98
CA TRP A 350 -14.46 -19.89 -21.86
C TRP A 350 -14.25 -21.04 -20.86
N LYS A 351 -15.32 -21.63 -20.34
CA LYS A 351 -15.29 -22.66 -19.27
C LYS A 351 -15.23 -24.09 -19.80
N GLY A 352 -15.63 -24.31 -21.05
CA GLY A 352 -15.76 -25.64 -21.63
C GLY A 352 -17.04 -26.36 -21.24
N ASP A 353 -17.08 -27.66 -21.54
CA ASP A 353 -18.15 -28.57 -21.11
C ASP A 353 -18.12 -28.80 -19.59
N GLU A 354 -19.31 -28.86 -18.97
CA GLU A 354 -19.47 -29.07 -17.52
C GLU A 354 -18.93 -30.44 -17.07
N HIS A 355 -19.08 -31.47 -17.90
CA HIS A 355 -18.65 -32.85 -17.62
C HIS A 355 -17.25 -33.19 -18.15
N TYR A 356 -16.44 -32.20 -18.50
CA TYR A 356 -15.09 -32.45 -18.99
C TYR A 356 -14.20 -33.07 -17.89
N GLU A 357 -13.55 -34.19 -18.23
CA GLU A 357 -12.51 -34.86 -17.45
C GLU A 357 -11.20 -34.91 -18.26
N ASP A 358 -10.05 -34.98 -17.59
CA ASP A 358 -8.76 -35.06 -18.27
C ASP A 358 -8.72 -36.30 -19.20
N LYS A 359 -8.59 -36.05 -20.52
CA LYS A 359 -8.65 -37.03 -21.64
C LYS A 359 -10.06 -37.39 -22.16
N SER A 360 -11.12 -36.70 -21.74
CA SER A 360 -12.41 -36.85 -22.40
C SER A 360 -12.42 -36.19 -23.78
N SER A 361 -13.30 -36.65 -24.67
CA SER A 361 -13.54 -36.06 -26.01
C SER A 361 -14.42 -34.80 -25.96
N LEU A 362 -14.46 -34.11 -24.82
CA LEU A 362 -15.25 -32.91 -24.58
C LEU A 362 -14.38 -31.66 -24.65
N TRP A 363 -15.00 -30.51 -24.87
CA TRP A 363 -14.27 -29.25 -24.95
C TRP A 363 -13.81 -28.81 -23.55
N TYR A 364 -12.50 -28.62 -23.39
CA TYR A 364 -11.88 -28.25 -22.12
C TYR A 364 -12.13 -26.80 -21.73
N GLY A 365 -12.27 -25.88 -22.69
CA GLY A 365 -12.41 -24.46 -22.41
C GLY A 365 -11.09 -23.71 -22.23
N VAL A 366 -11.11 -22.42 -22.54
CA VAL A 366 -9.95 -21.53 -22.44
C VAL A 366 -9.40 -21.45 -21.00
N GLU A 367 -10.26 -21.46 -19.98
CA GLU A 367 -9.87 -21.41 -18.58
C GLU A 367 -9.06 -22.66 -18.16
N LYS A 368 -9.51 -23.85 -18.56
CA LYS A 368 -8.80 -25.11 -18.26
C LYS A 368 -7.51 -25.23 -19.04
N PHE A 369 -7.46 -24.72 -20.28
CA PHE A 369 -6.20 -24.60 -21.04
C PHE A 369 -5.13 -23.80 -20.26
N PHE A 370 -5.51 -22.64 -19.73
CA PHE A 370 -4.58 -21.85 -18.92
C PHE A 370 -4.23 -22.56 -17.61
N SER A 371 -5.19 -23.19 -16.95
CA SER A 371 -4.96 -23.98 -15.72
C SER A 371 -3.95 -25.12 -15.96
N TRP A 372 -4.01 -25.77 -17.12
CA TRP A 372 -3.04 -26.77 -17.55
C TRP A 372 -1.65 -26.16 -17.81
N LEU A 373 -1.56 -24.98 -18.43
CA LEU A 373 -0.30 -24.27 -18.60
C LEU A 373 0.33 -23.88 -17.26
N GLU A 374 -0.48 -23.50 -16.26
CA GLU A 374 0.02 -23.11 -14.94
C GLU A 374 0.74 -24.26 -14.22
N LYS A 375 0.29 -25.51 -14.42
CA LYS A 375 0.99 -26.72 -13.94
C LYS A 375 2.38 -26.89 -14.58
N LYS A 376 2.64 -26.27 -15.74
CA LYS A 376 3.90 -26.35 -16.49
C LYS A 376 4.79 -25.10 -16.37
N THR A 377 4.54 -24.27 -15.36
CA THR A 377 5.31 -23.03 -15.09
C THR A 377 6.79 -23.25 -14.79
N TYR A 378 7.24 -24.48 -14.55
CA TYR A 378 8.67 -24.81 -14.48
C TYR A 378 9.42 -24.55 -15.81
N LYS A 379 8.70 -24.55 -16.95
CA LYS A 379 9.28 -24.23 -18.28
C LYS A 379 9.29 -22.72 -18.53
N MET A 380 10.46 -22.16 -18.85
CA MET A 380 10.62 -20.71 -19.06
C MET A 380 9.69 -20.15 -20.16
N HIS A 381 9.58 -20.81 -21.31
CA HIS A 381 8.72 -20.34 -22.41
C HIS A 381 7.24 -20.31 -22.03
N VAL A 382 6.78 -21.22 -21.17
CA VAL A 382 5.40 -21.23 -20.65
C VAL A 382 5.17 -20.01 -19.75
N ARG A 383 6.14 -19.65 -18.90
CA ARG A 383 6.05 -18.44 -18.06
C ARG A 383 5.96 -17.17 -18.91
N VAL A 384 6.78 -17.07 -19.97
CA VAL A 384 6.75 -15.93 -20.90
C VAL A 384 5.40 -15.87 -21.62
N PHE A 385 4.88 -17.01 -22.08
CA PHE A 385 3.55 -17.07 -22.70
C PHE A 385 2.44 -16.61 -21.75
N LEU A 386 2.37 -17.15 -20.53
CA LEU A 386 1.38 -16.76 -19.52
C LEU A 386 1.47 -15.27 -19.16
N SER A 387 2.68 -14.69 -19.11
CA SER A 387 2.86 -13.28 -18.76
C SER A 387 2.14 -12.31 -19.71
N LYS A 388 1.94 -12.70 -20.98
CA LYS A 388 1.24 -11.89 -21.98
C LYS A 388 -0.26 -11.80 -21.71
N TYR A 389 -0.85 -12.83 -21.13
CA TYR A 389 -2.30 -12.96 -20.92
C TYR A 389 -2.73 -12.75 -19.47
N ARG A 390 -1.79 -12.63 -18.54
CA ARG A 390 -2.08 -12.37 -17.12
C ARG A 390 -2.39 -10.90 -16.86
N GLY A 391 -3.38 -10.66 -16.00
CA GLY A 391 -3.74 -9.37 -15.42
C GLY A 391 -3.52 -9.36 -13.91
N TYR A 392 -3.64 -8.17 -13.32
CA TYR A 392 -3.61 -7.99 -11.87
C TYR A 392 -4.99 -7.53 -11.40
N PHE A 393 -5.68 -8.38 -10.67
CA PHE A 393 -7.04 -8.13 -10.18
C PHE A 393 -7.03 -7.90 -8.67
N LEU A 394 -8.05 -7.21 -8.15
CA LEU A 394 -8.20 -7.09 -6.70
C LEU A 394 -8.43 -8.48 -6.11
N CYS A 395 -7.75 -8.76 -4.99
CA CYS A 395 -7.91 -10.03 -4.30
C CYS A 395 -9.32 -10.15 -3.72
N GLU A 396 -10.04 -11.21 -4.08
CA GLU A 396 -11.43 -11.45 -3.63
C GLU A 396 -11.53 -11.72 -2.12
N THR A 397 -10.50 -12.33 -1.51
CA THR A 397 -10.51 -12.67 -0.08
C THR A 397 -10.38 -11.45 0.83
N CYS A 398 -9.56 -10.46 0.44
CA CYS A 398 -9.28 -9.28 1.26
C CYS A 398 -9.79 -7.97 0.64
N ASN A 399 -10.39 -8.01 -0.55
CA ASN A 399 -10.85 -6.85 -1.31
C ASN A 399 -9.80 -5.74 -1.44
N GLY A 400 -8.52 -6.12 -1.56
CA GLY A 400 -7.40 -5.17 -1.69
C GLY A 400 -6.83 -4.63 -0.39
N THR A 401 -7.40 -4.94 0.78
CA THR A 401 -6.89 -4.48 2.10
C THR A 401 -5.53 -5.06 2.46
N ARG A 402 -5.13 -6.17 1.82
CA ARG A 402 -3.86 -6.90 2.02
C ARG A 402 -3.75 -7.64 3.36
N MET A 403 -4.68 -7.41 4.28
CA MET A 403 -4.70 -8.01 5.61
C MET A 403 -5.55 -9.28 5.64
N GLN A 404 -5.29 -10.16 6.60
CA GLN A 404 -6.15 -11.30 6.87
C GLN A 404 -7.39 -10.92 7.69
N GLN A 405 -8.41 -11.78 7.66
CA GLN A 405 -9.70 -11.55 8.34
C GLN A 405 -9.55 -11.34 9.85
N ASP A 406 -8.62 -12.06 10.49
CA ASP A 406 -8.41 -11.96 11.95
C ASP A 406 -7.88 -10.59 12.34
N THR A 407 -7.09 -9.96 11.47
CA THR A 407 -6.60 -8.60 11.65
C THR A 407 -7.73 -7.58 11.55
N GLU A 408 -8.69 -7.80 10.65
CA GLU A 408 -9.88 -6.96 10.47
C GLU A 408 -10.91 -7.06 11.61
N CYS A 409 -10.77 -8.06 12.49
CA CYS A 409 -11.55 -8.17 13.72
C CYS A 409 -11.10 -7.16 14.80
N TRP A 410 -9.87 -6.63 14.69
CA TRP A 410 -9.35 -5.62 15.61
C TRP A 410 -9.73 -4.21 15.15
N ARG A 411 -10.38 -3.46 16.03
CA ARG A 411 -10.89 -2.12 15.72
C ARG A 411 -10.54 -1.10 16.79
N TRP A 412 -10.26 0.12 16.35
CA TRP A 412 -10.14 1.31 17.19
C TRP A 412 -11.24 2.30 16.80
N LYS A 413 -12.13 2.66 17.74
CA LYS A 413 -13.33 3.47 17.46
C LYS A 413 -14.17 2.93 16.29
N ASN A 414 -14.38 1.61 16.25
CA ASN A 414 -15.07 0.89 15.18
C ASN A 414 -14.37 0.90 13.81
N LEU A 415 -13.15 1.44 13.69
CA LEU A 415 -12.36 1.45 12.47
C LEU A 415 -11.27 0.38 12.51
N THR A 416 -11.12 -0.38 11.42
CA THR A 416 -10.01 -1.33 11.25
C THR A 416 -8.74 -0.60 10.80
N LEU A 417 -7.59 -1.26 10.89
CA LEU A 417 -6.33 -0.66 10.47
C LEU A 417 -6.29 -0.40 8.95
N SER A 418 -6.86 -1.30 8.14
CA SER A 418 -6.94 -1.12 6.70
C SER A 418 -7.81 0.08 6.32
N GLN A 419 -8.91 0.31 7.04
CA GLN A 419 -9.75 1.51 6.88
C GLN A 419 -9.01 2.79 7.25
N LEU A 420 -8.16 2.77 8.29
CA LEU A 420 -7.30 3.93 8.59
C LEU A 420 -6.30 4.19 7.47
N TYR A 421 -5.76 3.14 6.83
CA TYR A 421 -4.82 3.29 5.72
C TYR A 421 -5.45 3.79 4.42
N SER A 422 -6.74 3.52 4.20
CA SER A 422 -7.46 3.96 3.00
C SER A 422 -7.98 5.40 3.08
N MET A 423 -8.06 5.99 4.28
CA MET A 423 -8.37 7.41 4.46
C MET A 423 -7.31 8.29 3.80
N THR A 424 -7.74 9.46 3.34
CA THR A 424 -6.79 10.51 2.94
C THR A 424 -5.99 10.98 4.16
N ILE A 425 -4.77 11.48 3.93
CA ILE A 425 -3.92 11.96 5.02
C ILE A 425 -4.60 13.08 5.83
N ASP A 426 -5.37 13.96 5.18
CA ASP A 426 -6.14 15.01 5.87
C ASP A 426 -7.23 14.43 6.81
N GLU A 427 -7.98 13.44 6.33
CA GLU A 427 -9.02 12.77 7.13
C GLU A 427 -8.39 11.97 8.27
N LEU A 428 -7.29 11.28 8.01
CA LEU A 428 -6.58 10.49 8.98
C LEU A 428 -6.03 11.36 10.12
N LEU A 429 -5.42 12.50 9.79
CA LEU A 429 -4.87 13.43 10.78
C LEU A 429 -5.95 14.03 11.70
N LYS A 430 -7.15 14.28 11.15
CA LYS A 430 -8.34 14.74 11.90
C LYS A 430 -8.92 13.65 12.80
N THR A 431 -8.89 12.40 12.35
CA THR A 431 -9.44 11.24 13.07
C THR A 431 -8.58 10.85 14.27
N LEU A 432 -7.26 11.00 14.15
CA LEU A 432 -6.30 10.68 15.20
C LEU A 432 -6.43 11.61 16.41
N PRO A 433 -6.25 11.09 17.64
CA PRO A 433 -6.35 11.90 18.86
C PRO A 433 -5.31 13.02 18.87
N LYS A 434 -5.67 14.17 19.45
CA LYS A 434 -4.74 15.27 19.71
C LYS A 434 -3.73 14.86 20.79
N MET A 435 -2.52 15.39 20.70
CA MET A 435 -1.47 15.10 21.67
C MET A 435 -1.85 15.67 23.05
N SER A 436 -1.86 14.82 24.08
CA SER A 436 -1.84 15.25 25.47
C SER A 436 -0.40 15.48 25.92
N LYS A 437 -0.13 16.61 26.59
CA LYS A 437 1.20 16.92 27.16
C LYS A 437 1.58 16.00 28.34
N SER A 438 0.65 15.17 28.83
CA SER A 438 0.81 14.42 30.07
C SER A 438 0.76 12.90 29.84
N SER A 439 1.91 12.30 29.51
CA SER A 439 2.38 10.97 29.95
C SER A 439 3.48 10.44 29.00
N LYS A 440 4.62 10.00 29.56
CA LYS A 440 5.71 9.30 28.84
C LYS A 440 5.34 7.84 28.51
N ASN A 441 4.13 7.58 28.03
CA ASN A 441 3.70 6.23 27.64
C ASN A 441 4.15 5.90 26.21
N LYS A 442 4.57 4.65 25.95
CA LYS A 442 4.96 4.17 24.59
C LYS A 442 3.90 4.48 23.53
N ARG A 443 2.61 4.44 23.88
CA ARG A 443 1.47 4.84 23.04
C ARG A 443 1.58 6.26 22.50
N ASN A 444 2.07 7.19 23.31
CA ASN A 444 2.24 8.58 22.93
C ASN A 444 3.44 8.77 22.00
N ILE A 445 4.50 7.97 22.12
CA ILE A 445 5.66 8.03 21.21
C ILE A 445 5.23 7.62 19.81
N ALA A 446 4.56 6.47 19.67
CA ALA A 446 4.11 5.99 18.37
C ALA A 446 3.13 6.97 17.71
N LEU A 447 2.14 7.47 18.47
CA LEU A 447 1.20 8.48 17.98
C LEU A 447 1.89 9.80 17.59
N THR A 448 2.90 10.24 18.34
CA THR A 448 3.68 11.45 18.01
C THR A 448 4.41 11.27 16.69
N GLY A 449 5.06 10.11 16.49
CA GLY A 449 5.71 9.77 15.23
C GLY A 449 4.73 9.76 14.05
N ILE A 450 3.54 9.19 14.23
CA ILE A 450 2.46 9.19 13.22
C ILE A 450 2.07 10.62 12.85
N ARG A 451 1.69 11.44 13.84
CA ARG A 451 1.21 12.80 13.58
C ARG A 451 2.28 13.69 12.94
N THR A 452 3.53 13.55 13.36
CA THR A 452 4.66 14.32 12.81
C THR A 452 4.87 14.00 11.33
N ARG A 453 4.90 12.70 10.97
CA ARG A 453 5.10 12.26 9.58
C ARG A 453 3.89 12.56 8.68
N LEU A 454 2.67 12.42 9.20
CA LEU A 454 1.47 12.89 8.49
C LEU A 454 1.51 14.40 8.26
N GLY A 455 2.02 15.17 9.23
CA GLY A 455 2.27 16.60 9.09
C GLY A 455 3.26 16.93 7.96
N TYR A 456 4.38 16.20 7.88
CA TYR A 456 5.32 16.37 6.77
C TYR A 456 4.69 16.09 5.41
N LEU A 457 3.86 15.06 5.29
CA LEU A 457 3.11 14.77 4.05
C LEU A 457 2.12 15.87 3.69
N GLN A 458 1.50 16.50 4.69
CA GLN A 458 0.64 17.65 4.50
C GLN A 458 1.45 18.88 4.03
N ASP A 459 2.59 19.14 4.66
CA ASP A 459 3.47 20.27 4.33
C ASP A 459 3.98 20.17 2.88
N VAL A 460 4.30 18.97 2.37
CA VAL A 460 4.69 18.78 0.96
C VAL A 460 3.51 18.72 -0.02
N GLY A 461 2.27 18.98 0.43
CA GLY A 461 1.09 19.01 -0.44
C GLY A 461 0.62 17.63 -0.93
N LEU A 462 0.89 16.57 -0.16
CA LEU A 462 0.45 15.20 -0.46
C LEU A 462 -0.76 14.76 0.38
N SER A 463 -1.52 15.70 0.94
CA SER A 463 -2.61 15.40 1.87
C SER A 463 -3.78 14.61 1.27
N TYR A 464 -3.91 14.62 -0.07
CA TYR A 464 -4.92 13.88 -0.82
C TYR A 464 -4.59 12.38 -0.99
N LEU A 465 -3.36 11.96 -0.70
CA LEU A 465 -2.98 10.55 -0.80
C LEU A 465 -3.47 9.75 0.41
N SER A 466 -3.62 8.45 0.21
CA SER A 466 -3.85 7.46 1.26
C SER A 466 -2.58 6.66 1.54
N LEU A 467 -2.49 6.02 2.72
CA LEU A 467 -1.31 5.26 3.12
C LEU A 467 -1.19 3.89 2.41
N ASP A 468 -2.32 3.34 1.95
CA ASP A 468 -2.38 2.11 1.16
C ASP A 468 -2.11 2.30 -0.34
N ARG A 469 -1.98 3.56 -0.80
CA ARG A 469 -1.67 3.90 -2.19
C ARG A 469 -0.37 3.22 -2.63
N PRO A 470 -0.38 2.37 -3.68
CA PRO A 470 0.82 1.67 -4.12
C PRO A 470 1.90 2.62 -4.65
N SER A 471 3.16 2.40 -4.26
CA SER A 471 4.27 3.29 -4.65
C SER A 471 4.44 3.42 -6.17
N LYS A 472 4.21 2.32 -6.91
CA LYS A 472 4.30 2.30 -8.38
C LYS A 472 3.28 3.18 -9.11
N THR A 473 2.25 3.65 -8.40
CA THR A 473 1.19 4.50 -8.97
C THR A 473 1.42 5.99 -8.72
N LEU A 474 2.50 6.33 -8.00
CA LEU A 474 2.91 7.70 -7.76
C LEU A 474 3.65 8.24 -8.99
N SER A 475 3.34 9.49 -9.35
CA SER A 475 4.13 10.28 -10.28
C SER A 475 5.54 10.53 -9.73
N GLY A 476 6.49 10.88 -10.61
CA GLY A 476 7.87 11.19 -10.18
C GLY A 476 7.92 12.28 -9.10
N GLY A 477 7.16 13.37 -9.28
CA GLY A 477 7.06 14.44 -8.29
C GLY A 477 6.41 14.00 -6.97
N GLU A 478 5.40 13.14 -6.99
CA GLU A 478 4.82 12.57 -5.75
C GLU A 478 5.84 11.70 -5.02
N THR A 479 6.53 10.80 -5.72
CA THR A 479 7.58 9.95 -5.12
C THR A 479 8.68 10.79 -4.50
N GLN A 480 9.13 11.82 -5.20
CA GLN A 480 10.16 12.74 -4.72
C GLN A 480 9.74 13.42 -3.42
N ARG A 481 8.51 13.94 -3.37
CA ARG A 481 7.96 14.58 -2.16
C ARG A 481 7.75 13.59 -1.01
N VAL A 482 7.33 12.35 -1.29
CA VAL A 482 7.27 11.29 -0.27
C VAL A 482 8.66 11.03 0.31
N ASN A 483 9.69 10.86 -0.53
CA ASN A 483 11.06 10.64 -0.09
C ASN A 483 11.61 11.82 0.74
N LEU A 484 11.24 13.05 0.38
CA LEU A 484 11.58 14.25 1.16
C LEU A 484 10.99 14.19 2.58
N THR A 485 9.77 13.68 2.75
CA THR A 485 9.19 13.52 4.10
C THR A 485 9.93 12.50 4.94
N THR A 486 10.45 11.43 4.33
CA THR A 486 11.28 10.43 5.03
C THR A 486 12.58 11.05 5.52
N CYS A 487 13.18 11.96 4.74
CA CYS A 487 14.36 12.72 5.13
C CYS A 487 14.11 13.63 6.34
N LEU A 488 12.95 14.29 6.40
CA LEU A 488 12.54 15.08 7.57
C LEU A 488 12.30 14.21 8.81
N GLY A 489 11.83 12.98 8.61
CA GLY A 489 11.54 12.02 9.66
C GLY A 489 12.78 11.39 10.31
N SER A 490 13.93 11.40 9.63
CA SER A 490 15.17 10.78 10.12
C SER A 490 15.99 11.68 11.06
N ALA A 491 15.65 12.97 11.17
CA ALA A 491 16.29 13.95 12.06
C ALA A 491 17.83 13.97 11.97
N LEU A 492 18.36 13.82 10.76
CA LEU A 492 19.80 13.83 10.50
C LEU A 492 20.36 15.26 10.56
N THR A 493 21.59 15.37 11.05
CA THR A 493 22.39 16.61 11.09
C THR A 493 23.73 16.37 10.42
N ASP A 494 24.36 17.43 9.91
CA ASP A 494 25.69 17.35 9.27
C ASP A 494 25.74 16.45 8.02
N ALA A 495 24.61 16.33 7.31
CA ALA A 495 24.49 15.60 6.05
C ALA A 495 24.36 16.55 4.84
N LEU A 496 24.67 16.03 3.64
CA LEU A 496 24.42 16.72 2.37
C LEU A 496 23.11 16.22 1.75
N PHE A 497 22.09 17.07 1.68
CA PHE A 497 20.87 16.80 0.94
C PHE A 497 21.00 17.31 -0.51
N ALA A 498 20.92 16.41 -1.47
CA ALA A 498 20.99 16.69 -2.91
C ALA A 498 19.59 16.47 -3.53
N LEU A 499 18.94 17.55 -3.99
CA LEU A 499 17.57 17.50 -4.52
C LEU A 499 17.52 17.93 -5.99
N ASP A 500 16.80 17.17 -6.82
CA ASP A 500 16.68 17.38 -8.28
C ASP A 500 15.32 17.95 -8.69
N GLU A 501 15.21 19.27 -8.85
CA GLU A 501 13.99 19.99 -9.24
C GLU A 501 12.74 19.57 -8.42
N PRO A 502 12.76 19.73 -7.08
CA PRO A 502 11.67 19.30 -6.20
C PRO A 502 10.33 20.03 -6.44
N THR A 503 10.32 21.12 -7.23
CA THR A 503 9.10 21.82 -7.63
C THR A 503 8.34 21.14 -8.78
N ILE A 504 8.89 20.11 -9.43
CA ILE A 504 8.20 19.45 -10.55
C ILE A 504 6.85 18.87 -10.12
N GLY A 505 5.83 19.21 -10.92
CA GLY A 505 4.47 18.74 -10.70
C GLY A 505 3.89 19.25 -9.37
N LEU A 506 4.42 20.35 -8.85
CA LEU A 506 3.88 21.08 -7.71
C LEU A 506 3.14 22.33 -8.21
N HIS A 507 2.05 22.71 -7.55
CA HIS A 507 1.33 23.93 -7.87
C HIS A 507 2.04 25.14 -7.24
N GLU A 508 1.98 26.31 -7.88
CA GLU A 508 2.68 27.53 -7.43
C GLU A 508 2.40 27.90 -5.96
N LYS A 509 1.16 27.66 -5.51
CA LYS A 509 0.72 27.89 -4.12
C LYS A 509 1.45 27.02 -3.09
N ASP A 510 1.92 25.84 -3.48
CA ASP A 510 2.53 24.87 -2.56
C ASP A 510 4.06 24.98 -2.52
N ILE A 511 4.66 25.77 -3.43
CA ILE A 511 6.12 26.00 -3.48
C ILE A 511 6.62 26.66 -2.19
N GLY A 512 5.84 27.58 -1.61
CA GLY A 512 6.19 28.21 -0.34
C GLY A 512 6.36 27.22 0.82
N ASN A 513 5.54 26.17 0.87
CA ASN A 513 5.66 25.14 1.89
C ASN A 513 6.93 24.31 1.69
N LEU A 514 7.23 23.95 0.45
CA LEU A 514 8.48 23.26 0.09
C LEU A 514 9.71 24.08 0.49
N ILE A 515 9.71 25.38 0.21
CA ILE A 515 10.79 26.28 0.65
C ILE A 515 10.95 26.24 2.17
N GLY A 516 9.84 26.33 2.92
CA GLY A 516 9.86 26.22 4.38
C GLY A 516 10.47 24.91 4.89
N ILE A 517 10.24 23.80 4.20
CA ILE A 517 10.83 22.49 4.49
C ILE A 517 12.34 22.49 4.23
N LEU A 518 12.77 22.97 3.06
CA LEU A 518 14.18 23.04 2.70
C LEU A 518 14.96 23.91 3.70
N ARG A 519 14.34 24.99 4.17
CA ARG A 519 14.88 25.83 5.24
C ARG A 519 14.99 25.09 6.56
N LYS A 520 13.96 24.38 7.01
CA LYS A 520 14.05 23.55 8.23
C LYS A 520 15.18 22.52 8.16
N LEU A 521 15.44 21.93 6.99
CA LEU A 521 16.57 21.00 6.81
C LEU A 521 17.92 21.72 6.93
N ALA A 522 18.07 22.89 6.31
CA ALA A 522 19.27 23.70 6.42
C ALA A 522 19.49 24.17 7.87
N ASP A 523 18.48 24.76 8.50
CA ASP A 523 18.51 25.27 9.87
C ASP A 523 18.86 24.19 10.92
N ALA A 524 18.59 22.91 10.61
CA ALA A 524 19.01 21.77 11.42
C ALA A 524 20.53 21.48 11.36
N GLY A 525 21.31 22.28 10.61
CA GLY A 525 22.76 22.14 10.45
C GLY A 525 23.15 21.18 9.33
N ASN A 526 22.34 21.08 8.28
CA ASN A 526 22.65 20.28 7.09
C ASN A 526 23.09 21.18 5.93
N CYS A 527 23.83 20.60 4.97
CA CYS A 527 24.08 21.24 3.68
C CYS A 527 22.92 20.88 2.75
N VAL A 528 22.12 21.86 2.31
CA VAL A 528 20.99 21.59 1.40
C VAL A 528 21.31 22.17 0.02
N CYS A 529 21.51 21.29 -0.96
CA CYS A 529 21.80 21.64 -2.33
C CYS A 529 20.67 21.23 -3.25
N VAL A 530 20.11 22.19 -3.98
CA VAL A 530 18.91 21.99 -4.80
C VAL A 530 19.21 22.42 -6.23
N VAL A 531 19.03 21.53 -7.20
CA VAL A 531 18.98 21.91 -8.62
C VAL A 531 17.59 22.47 -8.90
N GLU A 532 17.48 23.74 -9.30
CA GLU A 532 16.19 24.38 -9.54
C GLU A 532 16.21 25.49 -10.61
N HIS A 533 15.02 25.71 -11.15
CA HIS A 533 14.71 26.75 -12.14
C HIS A 533 13.55 27.64 -11.68
N ASP A 534 12.84 27.28 -10.61
CA ASP A 534 11.73 28.07 -10.10
C ASP A 534 12.19 29.41 -9.47
N GLU A 535 11.46 30.48 -9.80
CA GLU A 535 11.78 31.84 -9.37
C GLU A 535 11.66 32.02 -7.84
N GLN A 536 10.71 31.35 -7.19
CA GLN A 536 10.53 31.45 -5.74
C GLN A 536 11.63 30.71 -4.98
N VAL A 537 12.00 29.50 -5.43
CA VAL A 537 13.07 28.72 -4.79
C VAL A 537 14.42 29.41 -4.93
N ILE A 538 14.75 29.91 -6.13
CA ILE A 538 15.99 30.65 -6.37
C ILE A 538 16.06 31.85 -5.44
N LYS A 539 14.98 32.66 -5.35
CA LYS A 539 14.92 33.83 -4.45
C LYS A 539 15.05 33.50 -2.98
N ALA A 540 14.64 32.30 -2.59
CA ALA A 540 14.72 31.84 -1.22
C ALA A 540 16.07 31.21 -0.87
N ALA A 541 17.05 31.13 -1.77
CA ALA A 541 18.37 30.55 -1.51
C ALA A 541 19.30 31.50 -0.73
N ASP A 542 20.18 30.94 0.10
CA ASP A 542 21.29 31.71 0.70
C ASP A 542 22.40 31.96 -0.32
N LYS A 543 22.70 30.91 -1.09
CA LYS A 543 23.70 30.92 -2.15
C LYS A 543 23.16 30.34 -3.44
N ILE A 544 23.66 30.88 -4.54
CA ILE A 544 23.31 30.45 -5.89
C ILE A 544 24.60 30.11 -6.62
N VAL A 545 24.57 28.99 -7.32
CA VAL A 545 25.62 28.55 -8.23
C VAL A 545 24.98 28.40 -9.61
N GLU A 546 25.31 29.29 -10.54
CA GLU A 546 24.86 29.17 -11.93
C GLU A 546 25.92 28.47 -12.76
N ILE A 547 25.53 27.39 -13.45
CA ILE A 547 26.39 26.62 -14.37
C ILE A 547 25.96 26.90 -15.81
N GLY A 548 26.91 27.24 -16.67
CA GLY A 548 26.67 27.55 -18.08
C GLY A 548 27.87 28.26 -18.72
N PRO A 549 27.65 29.18 -19.68
CA PRO A 549 26.37 29.71 -20.15
C PRO A 549 25.70 28.84 -21.23
N HIS A 550 26.41 27.86 -21.80
CA HIS A 550 25.92 26.99 -22.87
C HIS A 550 25.56 25.59 -22.35
N PRO A 551 24.67 24.86 -23.05
CA PRO A 551 24.43 23.44 -22.78
C PRO A 551 25.54 22.56 -23.38
N GLY A 552 25.65 21.30 -22.91
CA GLY A 552 26.53 20.31 -23.52
C GLY A 552 28.01 20.58 -23.29
N ASP A 553 28.86 20.29 -24.28
CA ASP A 553 30.32 20.36 -24.17
C ASP A 553 30.87 21.77 -23.94
N GLU A 554 30.10 22.80 -24.29
CA GLU A 554 30.40 24.21 -24.10
C GLU A 554 29.93 24.75 -22.73
N GLY A 555 29.24 23.93 -21.93
CA GLY A 555 28.84 24.23 -20.57
C GLY A 555 29.94 23.95 -19.54
N GLY A 556 29.51 23.57 -18.33
CA GLY A 556 30.40 23.04 -17.29
C GLY A 556 31.29 24.06 -16.60
N ARG A 557 31.03 25.36 -16.76
CA ARG A 557 31.70 26.46 -16.03
C ARG A 557 30.73 27.14 -15.08
N ILE A 558 31.23 27.62 -13.95
CA ILE A 558 30.45 28.49 -13.07
C ILE A 558 30.40 29.88 -13.71
N THR A 559 29.21 30.34 -14.09
CA THR A 559 28.98 31.70 -14.60
C THR A 559 28.66 32.69 -13.48
N PHE A 560 28.19 32.19 -12.34
CA PHE A 560 27.91 33.01 -11.17
C PHE A 560 27.96 32.17 -9.90
N HIS A 561 28.53 32.72 -8.83
CA HIS A 561 28.48 32.18 -7.48
C HIS A 561 28.33 33.34 -6.49
N GLY A 562 27.26 33.33 -5.69
CA GLY A 562 26.99 34.39 -4.73
C GLY A 562 25.53 34.41 -4.25
N THR A 563 25.10 35.57 -3.73
CA THR A 563 23.76 35.79 -3.18
C THR A 563 22.77 36.29 -4.23
N ILE A 564 21.46 36.29 -3.92
CA ILE A 564 20.42 36.84 -4.81
C ILE A 564 20.67 38.30 -5.23
N PRO A 565 20.99 39.24 -4.30
CA PRO A 565 21.27 40.62 -4.68
C PRO A 565 22.45 40.75 -5.66
N GLU A 566 23.47 39.90 -5.52
CA GLU A 566 24.63 39.86 -6.43
C GLU A 566 24.25 39.28 -7.80
N LEU A 567 23.45 38.21 -7.83
CA LEU A 567 22.94 37.60 -9.07
C LEU A 567 22.17 38.63 -9.91
N LEU A 568 21.31 39.41 -9.25
CA LEU A 568 20.52 40.46 -9.88
C LEU A 568 21.38 41.61 -10.41
N ARG A 569 22.61 41.80 -9.94
CA ARG A 569 23.57 42.79 -10.46
C ARG A 569 24.47 42.22 -11.55
N SER A 570 24.64 40.89 -11.61
CA SER A 570 25.49 40.24 -12.60
C SER A 570 24.99 40.47 -14.04
N LYS A 571 25.93 40.84 -14.92
CA LYS A 571 25.73 41.00 -16.37
C LYS A 571 25.94 39.68 -17.12
N GLU A 572 26.79 38.82 -16.58
CA GLU A 572 27.17 37.52 -17.14
C GLU A 572 26.10 36.45 -16.88
N SER A 573 25.37 36.57 -15.76
CA SER A 573 24.32 35.64 -15.40
C SER A 573 23.11 35.70 -16.34
N VAL A 574 22.76 34.55 -16.94
CA VAL A 574 21.56 34.39 -17.78
C VAL A 574 20.32 34.41 -16.89
N THR A 575 20.37 33.66 -15.78
CA THR A 575 19.30 33.60 -14.78
C THR A 575 19.04 34.97 -14.14
N GLY A 576 20.08 35.69 -13.73
CA GLY A 576 19.96 37.05 -13.20
C GLY A 576 19.32 38.02 -14.19
N ARG A 577 19.68 37.91 -15.48
CA ARG A 577 19.05 38.68 -16.57
C ARG A 577 17.58 38.35 -16.73
N TRP A 578 17.20 37.07 -16.61
CA TRP A 578 15.83 36.61 -16.69
C TRP A 578 14.97 37.09 -15.51
N LEU A 579 15.50 37.01 -14.28
CA LEU A 579 14.84 37.46 -13.06
C LEU A 579 14.56 38.98 -13.04
N ARG A 580 15.40 39.79 -13.69
CA ARG A 580 15.18 41.24 -13.83
C ARG A 580 14.03 41.59 -14.78
N LYS A 581 13.84 40.84 -15.87
CA LYS A 581 12.86 41.16 -16.92
C LYS A 581 11.49 40.53 -16.59
N LYS A 582 10.65 41.23 -15.84
CA LYS A 582 9.28 40.77 -15.50
C LYS A 582 8.26 40.90 -16.66
N ASP A 583 8.34 41.93 -17.50
CA ASP A 583 7.19 42.35 -18.33
C ASP A 583 7.12 41.85 -19.79
N ASN A 584 8.20 41.32 -20.38
CA ASN A 584 8.23 40.96 -21.82
C ASN A 584 8.48 39.46 -22.08
N ARG A 585 7.99 38.58 -21.20
CA ARG A 585 8.27 37.13 -21.26
C ARG A 585 7.46 36.39 -22.33
N ILE A 586 6.28 36.89 -22.72
CA ILE A 586 5.41 36.29 -23.74
C ILE A 586 5.30 37.26 -24.92
N PRO A 587 5.65 36.85 -26.17
CA PRO A 587 5.47 37.69 -27.34
C PRO A 587 4.00 38.10 -27.47
N LYS A 588 3.71 39.38 -27.74
CA LYS A 588 2.31 39.85 -27.94
C LYS A 588 1.57 39.04 -29.01
N LYS A 589 2.27 38.55 -30.04
CA LYS A 589 1.74 37.68 -31.11
C LYS A 589 1.29 36.28 -30.63
N ALA A 590 1.71 35.84 -29.45
CA ALA A 590 1.32 34.54 -28.87
C ALA A 590 0.08 34.63 -27.95
N ARG A 591 -0.45 35.84 -27.71
CA ARG A 591 -1.67 36.04 -26.92
C ARG A 591 -2.87 35.92 -27.85
N ILE A 592 -3.64 34.85 -27.71
CA ILE A 592 -4.94 34.71 -28.38
C ILE A 592 -5.97 35.34 -27.44
N GLU A 593 -6.59 36.45 -27.85
CA GLU A 593 -7.71 37.06 -27.13
C GLU A 593 -9.01 36.29 -27.43
N GLY A 594 -9.89 36.18 -26.44
CA GLY A 594 -10.99 35.19 -26.40
C GLY A 594 -12.03 35.26 -27.53
N SER A 595 -12.00 36.27 -28.39
CA SER A 595 -12.91 36.43 -29.54
C SER A 595 -12.41 35.75 -30.83
N ASP A 596 -11.13 35.38 -30.93
CA ASP A 596 -10.52 34.82 -32.16
C ASP A 596 -10.28 33.30 -32.11
N ILE A 597 -11.06 32.59 -31.28
CA ILE A 597 -11.05 31.13 -31.25
C ILE A 597 -11.89 30.62 -32.43
N ASN A 598 -11.45 30.93 -33.65
CA ASN A 598 -11.95 30.26 -34.85
C ASN A 598 -11.43 28.82 -34.80
N THR A 599 -12.28 27.89 -34.36
CA THR A 599 -11.95 26.48 -34.14
C THR A 599 -12.66 25.60 -35.15
N ASN A 600 -11.92 24.65 -35.70
CA ASN A 600 -12.46 23.70 -36.66
C ASN A 600 -13.17 22.51 -35.95
N GLY A 601 -13.84 22.74 -34.82
CA GLY A 601 -14.54 21.74 -34.01
C GLY A 601 -13.99 21.55 -32.59
N PHE A 602 -14.71 20.75 -31.80
CA PHE A 602 -14.39 20.45 -30.40
C PHE A 602 -14.22 18.95 -30.13
N LEU A 603 -13.38 18.63 -29.16
CA LEU A 603 -13.37 17.34 -28.48
C LEU A 603 -14.23 17.44 -27.22
N LYS A 604 -15.41 16.83 -27.25
CA LYS A 604 -16.40 16.88 -26.16
C LYS A 604 -16.20 15.71 -25.22
N ILE A 605 -15.89 16.01 -23.96
CA ILE A 605 -15.87 15.05 -22.87
C ILE A 605 -17.20 15.17 -22.13
N LYS A 606 -17.95 14.08 -22.02
CA LYS A 606 -19.28 14.05 -21.39
C LYS A 606 -19.33 13.09 -20.22
N HIS A 607 -19.81 13.58 -19.08
CA HIS A 607 -20.15 12.79 -17.89
C HIS A 607 -19.02 11.87 -17.40
N ALA A 608 -17.77 12.27 -17.61
CA ALA A 608 -16.63 11.43 -17.33
C ALA A 608 -16.42 11.29 -15.82
N SER A 609 -16.44 10.05 -15.34
CA SER A 609 -16.29 9.72 -13.92
C SER A 609 -15.21 8.66 -13.76
N LEU A 610 -14.04 9.06 -13.25
CA LEU A 610 -12.91 8.18 -13.02
C LEU A 610 -12.00 8.77 -11.94
N HIS A 611 -11.61 7.95 -10.97
CA HIS A 611 -10.83 8.38 -9.80
C HIS A 611 -11.44 9.61 -9.10
N ASN A 612 -10.74 10.75 -9.10
CA ASN A 612 -11.19 11.98 -8.45
C ASN A 612 -12.17 12.79 -9.32
N LEU A 613 -12.30 12.48 -10.61
CA LEU A 613 -13.24 13.15 -11.51
C LEU A 613 -14.64 12.57 -11.30
N LYS A 614 -15.62 13.43 -11.03
CA LYS A 614 -17.01 13.07 -10.77
C LYS A 614 -17.91 13.80 -11.77
N ASN A 615 -18.54 13.06 -12.68
CA ASN A 615 -19.47 13.57 -13.68
C ASN A 615 -18.93 14.80 -14.45
N PHE A 616 -17.67 14.75 -14.85
CA PHE A 616 -16.96 15.87 -15.45
C PHE A 616 -17.25 15.98 -16.94
N SER A 617 -17.62 17.18 -17.40
CA SER A 617 -17.87 17.48 -18.81
C SER A 617 -17.13 18.74 -19.23
N VAL A 618 -16.43 18.70 -20.36
CA VAL A 618 -15.72 19.85 -20.92
C VAL A 618 -15.54 19.69 -22.43
N ASP A 619 -15.60 20.81 -23.15
CA ASP A 619 -15.35 20.87 -24.59
C ASP A 619 -13.96 21.48 -24.82
N LEU A 620 -13.07 20.73 -25.47
CA LEU A 620 -11.70 21.17 -25.78
C LEU A 620 -11.60 21.60 -27.26
N PRO A 621 -11.13 22.81 -27.55
CA PRO A 621 -11.05 23.30 -28.92
C PRO A 621 -9.98 22.56 -29.73
N LEU A 622 -10.34 22.05 -30.91
CA LEU A 622 -9.40 21.39 -31.82
C LEU A 622 -8.55 22.40 -32.59
N GLY A 623 -7.29 22.02 -32.89
CA GLY A 623 -6.34 22.86 -33.63
C GLY A 623 -5.81 24.06 -32.85
N LYS A 624 -5.92 24.06 -31.51
CA LYS A 624 -5.42 25.10 -30.62
C LYS A 624 -4.45 24.51 -29.60
N PHE A 625 -3.61 25.37 -29.02
CA PHE A 625 -2.75 25.01 -27.91
C PHE A 625 -3.54 25.05 -26.59
N VAL A 626 -3.92 23.88 -26.07
CA VAL A 626 -4.75 23.76 -24.85
C VAL A 626 -3.87 23.36 -23.67
N GLY A 627 -3.78 24.23 -22.67
CA GLY A 627 -3.13 23.93 -21.39
C GLY A 627 -4.13 23.48 -20.34
N ILE A 628 -3.99 22.26 -19.81
CA ILE A 628 -4.80 21.76 -18.69
C ILE A 628 -4.09 22.07 -17.38
N ALA A 629 -4.61 23.06 -16.64
CA ALA A 629 -4.03 23.53 -15.38
C ALA A 629 -4.89 23.10 -14.17
N GLY A 630 -4.26 23.04 -12.98
CA GLY A 630 -4.92 22.72 -11.72
C GLY A 630 -3.94 22.19 -10.67
N VAL A 631 -4.36 22.14 -9.41
CA VAL A 631 -3.55 21.63 -8.28
C VAL A 631 -3.23 20.13 -8.41
N SER A 632 -2.18 19.67 -7.71
CA SER A 632 -1.83 18.25 -7.71
C SER A 632 -2.96 17.40 -7.11
N GLY A 633 -3.21 16.22 -7.68
CA GLY A 633 -4.37 15.38 -7.32
C GLY A 633 -5.72 15.79 -7.93
N SER A 634 -5.82 16.90 -8.68
CA SER A 634 -7.09 17.37 -9.25
C SER A 634 -7.65 16.51 -10.41
N GLY A 635 -6.96 15.45 -10.82
CA GLY A 635 -7.40 14.54 -11.89
C GLY A 635 -6.91 14.88 -13.30
N LYS A 636 -5.94 15.79 -13.47
CA LYS A 636 -5.38 16.17 -14.79
C LYS A 636 -4.87 14.96 -15.60
N SER A 637 -4.05 14.12 -14.98
CA SER A 637 -3.48 12.93 -15.63
C SER A 637 -4.55 11.89 -15.96
N THR A 638 -5.55 11.73 -15.09
CA THR A 638 -6.70 10.85 -15.34
C THR A 638 -7.51 11.35 -16.54
N LEU A 639 -7.74 12.67 -16.64
CA LEU A 639 -8.43 13.27 -17.78
C LEU A 639 -7.69 13.00 -19.10
N LEU A 640 -6.37 13.25 -19.13
CA LEU A 640 -5.60 13.18 -20.37
C LEU A 640 -5.26 11.74 -20.79
N ASN A 641 -4.76 10.92 -19.87
CA ASN A 641 -4.26 9.58 -20.20
C ASN A 641 -5.35 8.51 -20.15
N GLU A 642 -6.18 8.52 -19.11
CA GLU A 642 -7.13 7.41 -18.86
C GLU A 642 -8.50 7.66 -19.50
N ILE A 643 -8.92 8.92 -19.62
CA ILE A 643 -10.19 9.26 -20.24
C ILE A 643 -9.96 9.57 -21.72
N ILE A 644 -9.20 10.63 -22.04
CA ILE A 644 -9.03 11.06 -23.44
C ILE A 644 -8.24 10.02 -24.23
N PHE A 645 -7.00 9.72 -23.84
CA PHE A 645 -6.13 8.85 -24.64
C PHE A 645 -6.67 7.41 -24.74
N GLU A 646 -7.08 6.78 -23.64
CA GLU A 646 -7.64 5.42 -23.75
C GLU A 646 -8.92 5.38 -24.60
N SER A 647 -9.83 6.35 -24.44
CA SER A 647 -11.06 6.37 -25.24
C SER A 647 -10.74 6.47 -26.72
N LEU A 648 -9.84 7.39 -27.09
CA LEU A 648 -9.42 7.58 -28.48
C LEU A 648 -8.67 6.37 -29.05
N SER A 649 -7.86 5.68 -28.23
CA SER A 649 -7.11 4.49 -28.66
C SER A 649 -7.98 3.24 -28.90
N LYS A 650 -9.12 3.12 -28.20
CA LYS A 650 -10.02 1.94 -28.26
C LYS A 650 -11.08 2.07 -29.35
N SER A 651 -11.62 3.27 -29.52
CA SER A 651 -12.57 3.58 -30.60
C SER A 651 -12.69 5.10 -30.76
N PRO A 652 -12.59 5.64 -31.98
CA PRO A 652 -12.70 7.09 -32.22
C PRO A 652 -14.05 7.71 -31.82
N ASN A 653 -15.08 6.88 -31.52
CA ASN A 653 -16.40 7.31 -31.07
C ASN A 653 -16.83 6.61 -29.76
N SER A 654 -16.09 6.85 -28.67
CA SER A 654 -16.54 6.44 -27.33
C SER A 654 -17.74 7.28 -26.86
N LYS A 655 -18.64 6.71 -26.04
CA LYS A 655 -19.77 7.49 -25.46
C LYS A 655 -19.32 8.66 -24.57
N THR A 656 -18.11 8.58 -24.03
CA THR A 656 -17.57 9.52 -23.03
C THR A 656 -16.75 10.65 -23.66
N VAL A 657 -16.04 10.35 -24.75
CA VAL A 657 -15.20 11.30 -25.50
C VAL A 657 -15.62 11.26 -26.96
N LEU A 658 -16.16 12.37 -27.45
CA LEU A 658 -16.68 12.55 -28.80
C LEU A 658 -15.86 13.62 -29.53
N SER A 659 -15.29 13.28 -30.68
CA SER A 659 -14.61 14.26 -31.54
C SER A 659 -15.57 14.73 -32.62
N GLU A 660 -15.72 16.05 -32.80
CA GLU A 660 -16.49 16.62 -33.91
C GLU A 660 -15.77 16.50 -35.27
N LYS A 661 -14.50 16.07 -35.27
CA LYS A 661 -13.75 15.73 -36.48
C LYS A 661 -13.38 14.26 -36.50
N PRO A 662 -13.47 13.60 -37.68
CA PRO A 662 -12.91 12.27 -37.85
C PRO A 662 -11.39 12.32 -37.66
N PHE A 663 -10.84 11.31 -37.00
CA PHE A 663 -9.40 11.07 -36.98
C PHE A 663 -9.04 10.51 -38.35
N GLU A 664 -8.59 11.36 -39.28
CA GLU A 664 -7.98 10.89 -40.52
C GLU A 664 -6.74 10.04 -40.14
N SER A 665 -6.75 8.80 -40.61
CA SER A 665 -5.72 7.77 -40.36
C SER A 665 -4.39 8.07 -41.03
#